data_AF-A0A067PGC2-F1
#
_entry.id   AF-A0A067PGC2-F1
#
_cell.length_a   1.000
_cell.length_b   1.000
_cell.length_c   1.000
_cell.angle_alpha   90.00
_cell.angle_beta   90.00
_cell.angle_gamma   90.00
#
_symmetry.space_group_name_H-M   'P 1'
#
loop_
_entity.id
_entity.type
_entity.pdbx_description
1 polymer ?
#
loop_
_entity_poly.entity_id
_entity_poly.type
_entity_poly.pdbx_seq_one_letter_code
_entity_poly.pdbx_strand_id
1 'polypeptide(L)'
;MHSSQNSHREPASLYFQLTTDELDDLRLHGTYTFQSVSSSDGSASDRLGAGRTLGNWISRAGRRLESAAHVTSLTSEPTPYFVFDTLDDLEELNHTHSFEVLTDSDGKSSNRIGVGRTLGNWISHAGRNLEKLLGRSAERLGKGPNAIMYRALVSADSRRSSKPRERHLAFYSPPPFQQLVERALFPGYGFGSDLYDPNVVHDPKFIKSCDQLVLCLRNGNQTIQYLAIYYISALLCAIPECQPIFRQANAQEVIKQVLKYSSMFPRSNVDHTLLFSPSTRALVMLSESQVLGAIKDLDLVSKDRIVADSRSLASISQLIKYTVNPESNLLAARRLQLSLKRLLPSVADMTRLISPSVVDTWAKLALDLDPLCSIIFTRLLEVTFVMDNAEIANLRLGMVTSILKYGLREGRGVFISPQIRKLLHPQLYSEKLFAATIRDSTRFEMEQVVQKWQRTELTPAESDLLAPFVQFISPFFSLWGAFCQEWYFDSDEEWIRSDGVSHLRFIPPKRRKRLCRLLVHLALSGRCFVNDVVQVAQKDVDCYETILQILRLQCTAEDVQIRDKAIALVHTISSQLSDVVTPFPTSYTLGFYHKFCVGLRRTASSTVVGRLTGEIKVSRCHVQFGFAYTRQPAYPYLEVLLGPLDSLRWIDASLVQNPGIRYKPVLAAVDTGGERHYVGCALADLGLGKVIEIFAVGQDFSLPDSFASNYDVFGPVHVLATRTSPNGQPSEIYWCNPKTQRFTHAVSWEEADVPDWIWQGYCQECWAFHSFQQMRPVQRHIEKGTENLSSN
;
A
#
# COMPACT_ATOMS: atom_id res chain seq x y z
N MET A 1 37.15 -41.87 30.08
CA MET A 1 37.96 -42.01 28.84
C MET A 1 37.01 -41.67 27.69
N HIS A 2 37.08 -40.58 26.92
CA HIS A 2 38.11 -39.60 26.59
C HIS A 2 37.65 -38.17 26.89
N SER A 3 38.62 -37.32 27.21
CA SER A 3 38.51 -35.87 27.31
C SER A 3 38.65 -35.20 25.94
N SER A 4 37.81 -34.21 25.63
CA SER A 4 38.24 -33.08 24.80
C SER A 4 37.63 -31.79 25.34
N GLN A 5 38.52 -30.93 25.84
CA GLN A 5 38.28 -29.55 26.22
C GLN A 5 37.79 -28.76 25.00
N ASN A 6 36.70 -28.01 25.13
CA ASN A 6 36.40 -26.89 24.24
C ASN A 6 36.26 -25.63 25.09
N SER A 7 37.19 -24.71 24.85
CA SER A 7 37.32 -23.40 25.45
C SER A 7 36.11 -22.52 25.12
N HIS A 8 35.39 -22.08 26.14
CA HIS A 8 34.51 -20.93 26.06
C HIS A 8 35.37 -19.66 25.85
N ARG A 9 35.22 -19.02 24.69
CA ARG A 9 35.61 -17.62 24.48
C ARG A 9 34.35 -16.76 24.63
N GLU A 10 34.31 -15.96 25.69
CA GLU A 10 33.36 -14.87 25.85
C GLU A 10 33.62 -13.77 24.79
N PRO A 11 32.58 -13.17 24.19
CA PRO A 11 32.75 -11.94 23.43
C PRO A 11 32.92 -10.75 24.37
N ALA A 12 34.06 -10.07 24.26
CA ALA A 12 34.34 -8.81 24.94
C ALA A 12 33.29 -7.75 24.55
N SER A 13 32.49 -7.32 25.53
CA SER A 13 31.59 -6.17 25.42
C SER A 13 32.39 -4.88 25.59
N LEU A 14 32.61 -4.16 24.48
CA LEU A 14 33.10 -2.78 24.49
C LEU A 14 31.95 -1.84 24.86
N TYR A 15 31.94 -1.39 26.11
CA TYR A 15 31.07 -0.29 26.57
C TYR A 15 31.69 1.04 26.16
N PHE A 16 31.02 1.79 25.28
CA PHE A 16 31.28 3.22 25.11
C PHE A 16 30.41 4.00 26.10
N GLN A 17 31.03 4.49 27.17
CA GLN A 17 30.50 5.53 28.03
C GLN A 17 30.68 6.86 27.30
N LEU A 18 29.60 7.41 26.74
CA LEU A 18 29.58 8.79 26.27
C LEU A 18 29.19 9.67 27.46
N THR A 19 30.17 10.41 27.97
CA THR A 19 29.97 11.48 28.95
C THR A 19 29.30 12.65 28.27
N THR A 20 28.16 13.05 28.81
CA THR A 20 27.49 14.33 28.61
C THR A 20 28.33 15.43 29.25
N ASP A 21 28.79 16.40 28.47
CA ASP A 21 29.00 17.78 28.91
C ASP A 21 29.23 18.68 27.68
N GLU A 22 28.85 19.94 27.82
CA GLU A 22 28.97 21.06 26.86
C GLU A 22 27.75 21.30 25.95
N LEU A 23 26.66 21.73 26.59
CA LEU A 23 25.60 22.51 25.95
C LEU A 23 25.14 23.61 26.91
N ASP A 24 25.84 24.74 26.93
CA ASP A 24 25.34 26.02 27.44
C ASP A 24 26.26 27.15 26.97
N ASP A 25 25.86 27.84 25.90
CA ASP A 25 26.05 29.28 25.76
C ASP A 25 25.34 29.76 24.50
N LEU A 26 24.11 30.25 24.65
CA LEU A 26 23.52 31.28 23.78
C LEU A 26 22.15 31.69 24.32
N ARG A 27 22.17 32.62 25.29
CA ARG A 27 21.04 33.49 25.59
C ARG A 27 21.58 34.84 26.08
N LEU A 28 21.39 35.89 25.28
CA LEU A 28 20.58 37.07 25.62
C LEU A 28 20.97 38.34 24.86
N HIS A 29 19.93 38.91 24.24
CA HIS A 29 19.60 40.33 24.08
C HIS A 29 20.37 41.25 23.12
N GLY A 30 19.57 42.11 22.45
CA GLY A 30 20.01 43.46 22.13
C GLY A 30 19.49 44.05 20.82
N THR A 31 18.18 44.26 20.71
CA THR A 31 17.61 45.24 19.77
C THR A 31 18.08 46.65 20.13
N TYR A 32 18.68 47.40 19.19
CA TYR A 32 18.59 48.86 19.15
C TYR A 32 18.75 49.41 17.72
N THR A 33 17.82 50.29 17.38
CA THR A 33 17.76 51.24 16.26
C THR A 33 18.49 52.54 16.59
N PHE A 34 19.19 53.16 15.63
CA PHE A 34 19.39 54.61 15.48
C PHE A 34 19.59 54.90 13.98
N GLN A 35 18.65 55.54 13.29
CA GLN A 35 18.41 56.99 13.17
C GLN A 35 19.61 57.81 12.69
N SER A 36 19.38 58.40 11.52
CA SER A 36 20.22 59.33 10.79
C SER A 36 20.47 60.62 11.56
N VAL A 37 21.70 61.12 11.49
CA VAL A 37 21.97 62.55 11.66
C VAL A 37 22.89 63.01 10.55
N SER A 38 22.47 64.13 9.97
CA SER A 38 23.06 64.90 8.88
C SER A 38 23.93 66.03 9.42
N SER A 39 25.08 66.28 8.79
CA SER A 39 25.72 67.60 8.60
C SER A 39 26.93 67.40 7.64
N SER A 40 26.89 67.93 6.40
CA SER A 40 27.43 69.25 5.96
C SER A 40 28.95 69.35 6.12
N ASP A 41 29.80 69.84 5.21
CA ASP A 41 29.76 70.38 3.84
C ASP A 41 31.21 70.32 3.30
N GLY A 42 31.43 70.39 1.98
CA GLY A 42 32.78 70.59 1.43
C GLY A 42 32.97 70.18 -0.01
N SER A 43 32.79 71.13 -0.91
CA SER A 43 32.87 71.11 -2.38
C SER A 43 34.24 70.82 -3.00
N ALA A 44 34.20 70.36 -4.26
CA ALA A 44 35.16 70.48 -5.39
C ALA A 44 35.56 69.10 -5.97
N SER A 45 34.84 68.63 -7.00
CA SER A 45 35.07 68.87 -8.44
C SER A 45 36.17 67.98 -9.02
N ASP A 46 35.79 67.21 -10.04
CA ASP A 46 36.62 66.39 -10.94
C ASP A 46 37.19 65.06 -10.45
N ARG A 47 36.30 64.11 -10.12
CA ARG A 47 36.65 62.68 -10.18
C ARG A 47 35.68 61.86 -11.01
N LEU A 48 36.25 61.05 -11.90
CA LEU A 48 35.60 60.09 -12.80
C LEU A 48 34.55 59.27 -12.05
N GLY A 49 33.27 59.59 -12.26
CA GLY A 49 32.17 58.94 -11.57
C GLY A 49 32.07 57.45 -11.88
N ALA A 50 31.84 56.64 -10.84
CA ALA A 50 31.68 55.18 -10.90
C ALA A 50 30.64 54.70 -11.95
N GLY A 51 29.70 55.57 -12.34
CA GLY A 51 28.74 55.32 -13.41
C GLY A 51 29.35 55.10 -14.80
N ARG A 52 30.51 55.71 -15.13
CA ARG A 52 31.17 55.50 -16.43
C ARG A 52 31.95 54.19 -16.48
N THR A 53 32.56 53.78 -15.38
CA THR A 53 33.25 52.47 -15.27
C THR A 53 32.23 51.34 -15.33
N LEU A 54 31.10 51.48 -14.62
CA LEU A 54 30.00 50.51 -14.65
C LEU A 54 29.33 50.45 -16.04
N GLY A 55 29.06 51.61 -16.67
CA GLY A 55 28.48 51.67 -18.01
C GLY A 55 29.37 51.03 -19.09
N ASN A 56 30.69 51.21 -18.99
CA ASN A 56 31.66 50.56 -19.89
C ASN A 56 31.78 49.05 -19.62
N TRP A 57 31.63 48.62 -18.37
CA TRP A 57 31.64 47.20 -18.01
C TRP A 57 30.38 46.50 -18.50
N ILE A 58 29.20 47.09 -18.30
CA ILE A 58 27.91 46.60 -18.80
C ILE A 58 27.90 46.57 -20.34
N SER A 59 28.42 47.61 -21.00
CA SER A 59 28.51 47.67 -22.46
C SER A 59 29.53 46.69 -23.05
N ARG A 60 30.57 46.30 -22.30
CA ARG A 60 31.51 45.23 -22.69
C ARG A 60 30.94 43.84 -22.43
N ALA A 61 30.23 43.66 -21.32
CA ALA A 61 29.54 42.41 -21.00
C ALA A 61 28.43 42.13 -22.02
N GLY A 62 27.62 43.12 -22.39
CA GLY A 62 26.59 43.01 -23.43
C GLY A 62 27.18 42.61 -24.78
N ARG A 63 28.24 43.29 -25.24
CA ARG A 63 28.91 42.96 -26.52
C ARG A 63 29.60 41.59 -26.53
N ARG A 64 30.13 41.13 -25.39
CA ARG A 64 30.68 39.77 -25.27
C ARG A 64 29.60 38.70 -25.25
N LEU A 65 28.42 39.01 -24.70
CA LEU A 65 27.27 38.10 -24.71
C LEU A 65 26.67 37.99 -26.12
N GLU A 66 26.61 39.09 -26.86
CA GLU A 66 26.24 39.15 -28.28
C GLU A 66 27.23 38.37 -29.15
N SER A 67 28.53 38.48 -28.85
CA SER A 67 29.57 37.75 -29.56
C SER A 67 29.56 36.24 -29.24
N ALA A 68 29.27 35.84 -27.99
CA ALA A 68 29.12 34.44 -27.61
C ALA A 68 27.85 33.78 -28.19
N ALA A 69 26.82 34.56 -28.50
CA ALA A 69 25.61 34.08 -29.19
C ALA A 69 25.87 33.72 -30.67
N HIS A 70 26.99 34.19 -31.25
CA HIS A 70 27.34 34.00 -32.66
C HIS A 70 28.55 33.08 -32.91
N VAL A 71 29.21 32.55 -31.88
CA VAL A 71 30.38 31.65 -32.06
C VAL A 71 30.01 30.19 -31.81
N THR A 72 29.69 29.48 -32.89
CA THR A 72 29.75 28.01 -32.96
C THR A 72 31.10 27.58 -33.51
N SER A 73 32.05 27.28 -32.63
CA SER A 73 33.08 26.21 -32.79
C SER A 73 34.00 26.23 -31.56
N LEU A 74 34.06 25.09 -30.85
CA LEU A 74 35.00 24.87 -29.75
C LEU A 74 36.07 23.89 -30.25
N THR A 75 37.30 24.36 -30.40
CA THR A 75 38.50 23.52 -30.50
C THR A 75 39.11 23.38 -29.11
N SER A 76 39.25 22.15 -28.63
CA SER A 76 39.82 21.79 -27.33
C SER A 76 41.35 21.73 -27.38
N GLU A 77 42.03 22.37 -26.41
CA GLU A 77 43.44 22.14 -26.13
C GLU A 77 43.65 20.83 -25.34
N PRO A 78 44.81 20.16 -25.48
CA PRO A 78 45.09 18.89 -24.81
C PRO A 78 45.56 19.10 -23.37
N THR A 79 44.86 18.49 -22.41
CA THR A 79 45.33 18.29 -21.03
C THR A 79 46.04 16.93 -20.89
N PRO A 80 47.10 16.84 -20.08
CA PRO A 80 47.81 15.58 -19.85
C PRO A 80 46.93 14.61 -19.04
N TYR A 81 46.90 13.34 -19.43
CA TYR A 81 46.13 12.29 -18.78
C TYR A 81 47.05 11.17 -18.27
N PHE A 82 46.72 10.62 -17.10
CA PHE A 82 47.31 9.39 -16.57
C PHE A 82 46.36 8.22 -16.89
N VAL A 83 46.90 7.14 -17.46
CA VAL A 83 46.18 5.91 -17.80
C VAL A 83 46.26 4.93 -16.62
N PHE A 84 45.13 4.34 -16.24
CA PHE A 84 45.06 3.18 -15.35
C PHE A 84 44.18 2.14 -16.07
N ASP A 85 44.58 0.87 -16.02
CA ASP A 85 44.05 -0.15 -16.93
C ASP A 85 42.80 -0.87 -16.37
N THR A 86 42.53 -0.87 -15.06
CA THR A 86 41.32 -1.49 -14.47
C THR A 86 40.68 -0.70 -13.32
N LEU A 87 39.40 -1.01 -13.02
CA LEU A 87 38.65 -0.45 -11.88
C LEU A 87 39.14 -1.00 -10.53
N ASP A 88 39.68 -2.23 -10.52
CA ASP A 88 40.24 -2.89 -9.33
C ASP A 88 41.50 -2.15 -8.82
N ASP A 89 42.31 -1.61 -9.73
CA ASP A 89 43.49 -0.77 -9.41
C ASP A 89 43.12 0.52 -8.67
N LEU A 90 41.90 1.06 -8.90
CA LEU A 90 41.42 2.29 -8.28
C LEU A 90 40.87 2.02 -6.87
N GLU A 91 40.29 0.84 -6.64
CA GLU A 91 39.78 0.40 -5.35
C GLU A 91 40.94 0.05 -4.39
N GLU A 92 42.00 -0.59 -4.90
CA GLU A 92 43.24 -0.86 -4.17
C GLU A 92 43.97 0.42 -3.75
N LEU A 93 43.99 1.46 -4.61
CA LEU A 93 44.63 2.76 -4.32
C LEU A 93 43.88 3.56 -3.25
N ASN A 94 42.55 3.47 -3.22
CA ASN A 94 41.68 4.11 -2.23
C ASN A 94 41.76 3.42 -0.84
N HIS A 95 42.13 2.14 -0.80
CA HIS A 95 42.34 1.38 0.43
C HIS A 95 43.75 1.51 1.01
N THR A 96 44.76 1.82 0.19
CA THR A 96 46.16 1.86 0.63
C THR A 96 46.71 3.26 0.92
N HIS A 97 46.08 4.34 0.44
CA HIS A 97 46.62 5.70 0.56
C HIS A 97 45.56 6.72 1.01
N SER A 98 45.57 7.08 2.31
CA SER A 98 44.89 8.27 2.81
C SER A 98 45.78 9.50 2.58
N PHE A 99 45.49 10.29 1.54
CA PHE A 99 46.13 11.59 1.37
C PHE A 99 45.48 12.61 2.32
N GLU A 100 46.04 12.71 3.53
CA GLU A 100 45.84 13.88 4.39
C GLU A 100 46.70 15.02 3.85
N VAL A 101 46.11 15.84 2.97
CA VAL A 101 46.69 17.14 2.64
C VAL A 101 46.42 18.06 3.84
N LEU A 102 47.34 18.04 4.80
CA LEU A 102 47.45 19.08 5.82
C LEU A 102 47.88 20.37 5.13
N THR A 103 46.91 21.17 4.69
CA THR A 103 47.14 22.60 4.47
C THR A 103 47.27 23.28 5.82
N ASP A 104 48.48 23.24 6.37
CA ASP A 104 48.94 24.15 7.41
C ASP A 104 49.04 25.56 6.79
N SER A 105 47.92 26.26 6.80
CA SER A 105 47.87 27.69 6.53
C SER A 105 47.89 28.40 7.87
N ASP A 106 49.10 28.77 8.31
CA ASP A 106 49.38 29.64 9.44
C ASP A 106 48.29 30.68 9.68
N GLY A 107 47.62 30.54 10.82
CA GLY A 107 46.78 31.58 11.38
C GLY A 107 47.62 32.82 11.70
N LYS A 108 47.47 33.88 10.90
CA LYS A 108 47.69 35.26 11.36
C LYS A 108 46.56 36.18 10.89
N SER A 109 45.69 36.50 11.84
CA SER A 109 45.02 37.79 12.02
C SER A 109 44.76 38.64 10.75
N SER A 110 43.59 38.49 10.11
CA SER A 110 43.07 39.52 9.21
C SER A 110 41.54 39.56 9.15
N ASN A 111 40.89 39.65 10.32
CA ASN A 111 39.48 39.99 10.43
C ASN A 111 39.26 41.51 10.42
N ARG A 112 39.79 42.20 9.41
CA ARG A 112 39.42 43.60 9.11
C ARG A 112 38.52 43.65 7.88
N ILE A 113 37.38 44.32 8.01
CA ILE A 113 36.41 44.57 6.93
C ILE A 113 37.09 45.50 5.91
N GLY A 114 37.73 44.92 4.89
CA GLY A 114 38.28 45.65 3.75
C GLY A 114 37.26 45.72 2.61
N VAL A 115 37.18 46.87 1.94
CA VAL A 115 36.30 47.16 0.78
C VAL A 115 36.40 46.10 -0.33
N GLY A 116 37.54 45.41 -0.45
CA GLY A 116 37.74 44.29 -1.38
C GLY A 116 36.88 43.05 -1.11
N ARG A 117 36.54 42.73 0.16
CA ARG A 117 35.66 41.60 0.50
C ARG A 117 34.19 41.88 0.19
N THR A 118 33.73 43.11 0.42
CA THR A 118 32.36 43.52 0.09
C THR A 118 32.14 43.49 -1.43
N LEU A 119 33.11 43.95 -2.21
CA LEU A 119 33.07 43.88 -3.67
C LEU A 119 33.19 42.44 -4.19
N GLY A 120 34.06 41.61 -3.59
CA GLY A 120 34.19 40.20 -3.93
C GLY A 120 32.93 39.39 -3.66
N ASN A 121 32.25 39.64 -2.54
CA ASN A 121 30.96 39.02 -2.23
C ASN A 121 29.86 39.47 -3.18
N TRP A 122 29.83 40.76 -3.53
CA TRP A 122 28.85 41.29 -4.49
C TRP A 122 29.07 40.73 -5.90
N ILE A 123 30.32 40.68 -6.39
CA ILE A 123 30.67 40.07 -7.68
C ILE A 123 30.35 38.57 -7.68
N SER A 124 30.63 37.85 -6.58
CA SER A 124 30.29 36.43 -6.46
C SER A 124 28.78 36.18 -6.40
N HIS A 125 28.02 37.11 -5.81
CA HIS A 125 26.55 37.02 -5.78
C HIS A 125 25.94 37.37 -7.14
N ALA A 126 26.46 38.40 -7.82
CA ALA A 126 26.09 38.76 -9.18
C ALA A 126 26.43 37.65 -10.18
N GLY A 127 27.60 37.02 -10.05
CA GLY A 127 28.02 35.86 -10.83
C GLY A 127 27.08 34.67 -10.65
N ARG A 128 26.74 34.30 -9.41
CA ARG A 128 25.77 33.23 -9.11
C ARG A 128 24.37 33.54 -9.64
N ASN A 129 23.94 34.81 -9.61
CA ASN A 129 22.64 35.21 -10.14
C ASN A 129 22.62 35.23 -11.68
N LEU A 130 23.72 35.64 -12.33
CA LEU A 130 23.89 35.56 -13.77
C LEU A 130 23.94 34.11 -14.24
N GLU A 131 24.64 33.22 -13.53
CA GLU A 131 24.68 31.79 -13.81
C GLU A 131 23.28 31.16 -13.71
N LYS A 132 22.50 31.50 -12.68
CA LYS A 132 21.09 31.08 -12.55
C LYS A 132 20.22 31.61 -13.71
N LEU A 133 20.43 32.85 -14.15
CA LEU A 133 19.71 33.45 -15.28
C LEU A 133 20.08 32.79 -16.61
N LEU A 134 21.37 32.56 -16.85
CA LEU A 134 21.88 31.89 -18.06
C LEU A 134 21.48 30.42 -18.08
N GLY A 135 21.48 29.73 -16.94
CA GLY A 135 20.96 28.37 -16.81
C GLY A 135 19.47 28.30 -17.15
N ARG A 136 18.65 29.22 -16.63
CA ARG A 136 17.22 29.31 -16.99
C ARG A 136 17.00 29.64 -18.47
N SER A 137 17.84 30.50 -19.04
CA SER A 137 17.78 30.83 -20.47
C SER A 137 18.21 29.65 -21.34
N ALA A 138 19.25 28.90 -20.97
CA ALA A 138 19.68 27.70 -21.67
C ALA A 138 18.61 26.60 -21.64
N GLU A 139 17.89 26.45 -20.52
CA GLU A 139 16.72 25.57 -20.41
C GLU A 139 15.58 26.02 -21.33
N ARG A 140 15.30 27.33 -21.40
CA ARG A 140 14.30 27.89 -22.34
C ARG A 140 14.71 27.72 -23.81
N LEU A 141 16.01 27.77 -24.11
CA LEU A 141 16.55 27.50 -25.44
C LEU A 141 16.61 26.00 -25.77
N GLY A 142 16.10 25.14 -24.88
CA GLY A 142 16.02 23.70 -25.09
C GLY A 142 17.35 22.95 -24.96
N LYS A 143 18.42 23.61 -24.52
CA LYS A 143 19.77 23.04 -24.45
C LYS A 143 20.14 22.47 -23.07
N GLY A 144 19.39 22.81 -22.04
CA GLY A 144 19.60 22.26 -20.70
C GLY A 144 19.12 20.82 -20.56
N PRO A 145 19.66 20.06 -19.59
CA PRO A 145 19.33 18.65 -19.40
C PRO A 145 17.84 18.42 -19.12
N ASN A 146 17.15 19.35 -18.43
CA ASN A 146 15.72 19.20 -18.17
C ASN A 146 14.91 19.30 -19.48
N ALA A 147 15.25 20.26 -20.34
CA ALA A 147 14.60 20.41 -21.64
C ALA A 147 14.93 19.24 -22.59
N ILE A 148 16.15 18.68 -22.54
CA ILE A 148 16.52 17.49 -23.31
C ILE A 148 15.69 16.29 -22.82
N MET A 149 15.65 16.03 -21.52
CA MET A 149 14.86 14.95 -20.94
C MET A 149 13.37 15.08 -21.27
N TYR A 150 12.82 16.28 -21.14
CA TYR A 150 11.42 16.53 -21.50
C TYR A 150 11.12 16.19 -22.96
N ARG A 151 12.03 16.54 -23.90
CA ARG A 151 11.90 16.17 -25.32
C ARG A 151 11.98 14.65 -25.55
N ALA A 152 12.86 13.96 -24.82
CA ALA A 152 12.92 12.50 -24.86
C ALA A 152 11.58 11.87 -24.43
N LEU A 153 11.02 12.33 -23.31
CA LEU A 153 9.74 11.85 -22.79
C LEU A 153 8.57 12.15 -23.73
N VAL A 154 8.51 13.36 -24.31
CA VAL A 154 7.48 13.70 -25.29
C VAL A 154 7.58 12.83 -26.54
N SER A 155 8.79 12.54 -27.02
CA SER A 155 9.00 11.64 -28.16
C SER A 155 8.49 10.24 -27.83
N ALA A 156 8.81 9.72 -26.64
CA ALA A 156 8.32 8.43 -26.15
C ALA A 156 6.78 8.39 -26.00
N ASP A 157 6.17 9.46 -25.49
CA ASP A 157 4.72 9.58 -25.29
C ASP A 157 3.95 9.73 -26.62
N SER A 158 4.55 10.40 -27.62
CA SER A 158 3.88 10.72 -28.90
C SER A 158 3.41 9.49 -29.66
N ARG A 159 4.06 8.34 -29.47
CA ARG A 159 3.68 7.06 -30.10
C ARG A 159 2.48 6.39 -29.44
N ARG A 160 2.19 6.71 -28.17
CA ARG A 160 1.05 6.13 -27.43
C ARG A 160 -0.26 6.85 -27.70
N SER A 161 -0.20 8.16 -27.94
CA SER A 161 -1.38 8.97 -28.19
C SER A 161 -1.68 9.01 -29.68
N SER A 162 -2.79 8.40 -30.11
CA SER A 162 -3.34 8.55 -31.46
C SER A 162 -3.75 10.00 -31.79
N LYS A 163 -3.75 10.91 -30.80
CA LYS A 163 -3.98 12.33 -30.99
C LYS A 163 -2.65 13.10 -30.90
N PRO A 164 -2.18 13.74 -31.98
CA PRO A 164 -0.99 14.58 -31.92
C PRO A 164 -1.27 15.80 -31.04
N ARG A 165 -0.65 15.84 -29.87
CA ARG A 165 -0.70 16.97 -28.93
C ARG A 165 0.51 17.90 -29.13
N GLU A 166 0.96 18.07 -30.36
CA GLU A 166 2.15 18.87 -30.75
C GLU A 166 1.94 20.40 -30.68
N ARG A 167 1.09 20.91 -29.78
CA ARG A 167 0.91 22.36 -29.65
C ARG A 167 2.00 22.97 -28.76
N HIS A 168 2.98 23.60 -29.40
CA HIS A 168 3.91 24.63 -28.90
C HIS A 168 4.87 24.27 -27.74
N LEU A 169 5.66 23.19 -27.86
CA LEU A 169 6.68 22.83 -26.85
C LEU A 169 7.84 23.84 -26.73
N ALA A 170 8.09 24.66 -27.75
CA ALA A 170 9.27 25.53 -27.83
C ALA A 170 9.30 26.69 -26.81
N PHE A 171 8.17 26.98 -26.14
CA PHE A 171 8.07 28.12 -25.21
C PHE A 171 7.75 27.75 -23.77
N TYR A 172 7.50 26.48 -23.46
CA TYR A 172 7.25 26.06 -22.09
C TYR A 172 8.56 25.79 -21.36
N SER A 173 8.65 26.31 -20.14
CA SER A 173 9.72 25.89 -19.24
C SER A 173 9.54 24.40 -18.94
N PRO A 174 10.60 23.58 -19.03
CA PRO A 174 10.49 22.17 -18.73
C PRO A 174 10.01 21.97 -17.28
N PRO A 175 9.28 20.89 -16.99
CA PRO A 175 8.92 20.54 -15.62
C PRO A 175 10.16 20.45 -14.71
N PRO A 176 10.00 20.65 -13.40
CA PRO A 176 11.09 20.47 -12.46
C PRO A 176 11.65 19.04 -12.50
N PHE A 177 12.93 18.90 -12.14
CA PHE A 177 13.70 17.65 -12.17
C PHE A 177 12.94 16.44 -11.63
N GLN A 178 12.37 16.56 -10.42
CA GLN A 178 11.63 15.46 -9.77
C GLN A 178 10.42 15.00 -10.59
N GLN A 179 9.70 15.92 -11.23
CA GLN A 179 8.55 15.59 -12.08
C GLN A 179 8.99 14.92 -13.39
N LEU A 180 10.15 15.30 -13.94
CA LEU A 180 10.72 14.65 -15.12
C LEU A 180 11.17 13.22 -14.81
N VAL A 181 11.83 13.01 -13.66
CA VAL A 181 12.20 11.68 -13.19
C VAL A 181 10.96 10.82 -12.94
N GLU A 182 9.94 11.35 -12.24
CA GLU A 182 8.69 10.61 -12.00
C GLU A 182 7.99 10.26 -13.31
N ARG A 183 7.91 11.19 -14.27
CA ARG A 183 7.29 10.95 -15.58
C ARG A 183 8.06 9.94 -16.43
N ALA A 184 9.39 9.88 -16.30
CA ALA A 184 10.22 8.88 -16.96
C ALA A 184 9.99 7.48 -16.39
N LEU A 185 9.91 7.38 -15.07
CA LEU A 185 9.73 6.09 -14.42
C LEU A 185 8.28 5.59 -14.56
N PHE A 186 7.29 6.48 -14.59
CA PHE A 186 5.86 6.14 -14.61
C PHE A 186 5.12 6.88 -15.74
N PRO A 187 5.30 6.44 -17.00
CA PRO A 187 4.65 7.08 -18.13
C PRO A 187 3.13 6.81 -18.11
N GLY A 188 2.36 7.77 -17.58
CA GLY A 188 0.91 7.78 -17.59
C GLY A 188 0.25 7.12 -16.38
N TYR A 189 -0.81 7.75 -15.85
CA TYR A 189 -1.61 7.28 -14.72
C TYR A 189 -2.65 6.19 -15.08
N GLY A 190 -2.57 5.62 -16.30
CA GLY A 190 -3.50 4.60 -16.75
C GLY A 190 -3.05 3.21 -16.32
N PHE A 191 -3.89 2.51 -15.55
CA PHE A 191 -3.67 1.18 -14.96
C PHE A 191 -3.30 0.02 -15.91
N GLY A 192 -2.96 0.26 -17.19
CA GLY A 192 -2.74 -0.79 -18.18
C GLY A 192 -1.64 -0.57 -19.23
N SER A 193 -0.89 0.53 -19.22
CA SER A 193 0.14 0.82 -20.25
C SER A 193 1.51 1.14 -19.64
N ASP A 194 1.92 0.35 -18.64
CA ASP A 194 3.19 0.56 -17.94
C ASP A 194 4.44 0.17 -18.77
N LEU A 195 4.27 -0.36 -19.99
CA LEU A 195 5.38 -0.63 -20.91
C LEU A 195 5.53 0.49 -21.92
N TYR A 196 6.72 1.07 -22.00
CA TYR A 196 7.11 1.85 -23.16
C TYR A 196 6.87 1.03 -24.43
N ASP A 197 6.43 1.71 -25.49
CA ASP A 197 6.40 1.08 -26.81
C ASP A 197 7.85 0.64 -27.12
N PRO A 198 8.10 -0.66 -27.36
CA PRO A 198 9.45 -1.14 -27.66
C PRO A 198 10.07 -0.43 -28.87
N ASN A 199 9.26 0.21 -29.71
CA ASN A 199 9.75 0.99 -30.85
C ASN A 199 10.26 2.41 -30.49
N VAL A 200 10.15 2.86 -29.23
CA VAL A 200 10.66 4.17 -28.79
C VAL A 200 12.17 4.30 -29.02
N VAL A 201 12.92 3.20 -28.83
CA VAL A 201 14.39 3.19 -29.04
C VAL A 201 14.78 3.35 -30.52
N HIS A 202 13.83 3.23 -31.45
CA HIS A 202 14.03 3.47 -32.87
C HIS A 202 13.59 4.87 -33.31
N ASP A 203 13.07 5.70 -32.41
CA ASP A 203 12.72 7.08 -32.74
C ASP A 203 13.98 7.97 -32.84
N PRO A 204 14.28 8.56 -34.00
CA PRO A 204 15.45 9.43 -34.16
C PRO A 204 15.41 10.66 -33.24
N LYS A 205 14.22 11.17 -32.86
CA LYS A 205 14.09 12.28 -31.91
C LYS A 205 14.49 11.85 -30.50
N PHE A 206 14.16 10.62 -30.11
CA PHE A 206 14.55 10.03 -28.84
C PHE A 206 16.07 9.78 -28.78
N ILE A 207 16.62 9.10 -29.79
CA ILE A 207 18.08 8.84 -29.91
C ILE A 207 18.88 10.14 -29.82
N LYS A 208 18.49 11.17 -30.60
CA LYS A 208 19.14 12.48 -30.55
C LYS A 208 19.10 13.10 -29.15
N SER A 209 18.04 12.87 -28.38
CA SER A 209 17.93 13.36 -27.01
C SER A 209 18.88 12.60 -26.07
N CYS A 210 19.04 11.28 -26.25
CA CYS A 210 20.04 10.47 -25.54
C CYS A 210 21.46 10.98 -25.83
N ASP A 211 21.81 11.23 -27.08
CA ASP A 211 23.12 11.79 -27.47
C ASP A 211 23.37 13.15 -26.79
N GLN A 212 22.34 14.00 -26.75
CA GLN A 212 22.41 15.30 -26.11
C GLN A 212 22.63 15.21 -24.59
N LEU A 213 22.04 14.21 -23.91
CA LEU A 213 22.33 13.95 -22.49
C LEU A 213 23.78 13.53 -22.28
N VAL A 214 24.34 12.71 -23.17
CA VAL A 214 25.76 12.32 -23.09
C VAL A 214 26.69 13.52 -23.34
N LEU A 215 26.31 14.44 -24.24
CA LEU A 215 27.04 15.70 -24.40
C LEU A 215 27.00 16.55 -23.12
N CYS A 216 25.90 16.56 -22.38
CA CYS A 216 25.83 17.23 -21.07
C CYS A 216 26.79 16.64 -20.04
N LEU A 217 27.14 15.35 -20.11
CA LEU A 217 28.14 14.73 -19.23
C LEU A 217 29.55 15.27 -19.45
N ARG A 218 29.87 15.74 -20.67
CA ARG A 218 31.18 16.34 -20.99
C ARG A 218 31.28 17.81 -20.58
N ASN A 219 30.23 18.38 -20.01
CA ASN A 219 30.22 19.76 -19.56
C ASN A 219 31.08 19.90 -18.28
N GLY A 220 31.87 20.97 -18.16
CA GLY A 220 32.65 21.24 -16.95
C GLY A 220 31.80 21.61 -15.72
N ASN A 221 30.49 21.83 -15.90
CA ASN A 221 29.57 22.12 -14.79
C ASN A 221 29.02 20.83 -14.17
N GLN A 222 29.41 20.56 -12.93
CA GLN A 222 29.02 19.37 -12.17
C GLN A 222 27.50 19.23 -11.97
N THR A 223 26.74 20.33 -11.87
CA THR A 223 25.27 20.27 -11.75
C THR A 223 24.65 19.76 -13.05
N ILE A 224 25.18 20.16 -14.21
CA ILE A 224 24.74 19.66 -15.51
C ILE A 224 25.07 18.17 -15.65
N GLN A 225 26.27 17.77 -15.26
CA GLN A 225 26.69 16.36 -15.24
C GLN A 225 25.78 15.53 -14.34
N TYR A 226 25.53 15.99 -13.12
CA TYR A 226 24.64 15.36 -12.15
C TYR A 226 23.25 15.13 -12.74
N LEU A 227 22.60 16.16 -13.29
CA LEU A 227 21.27 16.03 -13.89
C LEU A 227 21.28 15.06 -15.06
N ALA A 228 22.30 15.11 -15.92
CA ALA A 228 22.44 14.21 -17.05
C ALA A 228 22.61 12.74 -16.59
N ILE A 229 23.43 12.45 -15.58
CA ILE A 229 23.60 11.11 -15.00
C ILE A 229 22.27 10.59 -14.47
N TYR A 230 21.51 11.42 -13.75
CA TYR A 230 20.21 11.04 -13.21
C TYR A 230 19.19 10.75 -14.32
N TYR A 231 19.15 11.56 -15.38
CA TYR A 231 18.24 11.32 -16.50
C TYR A 231 18.61 10.07 -17.29
N ILE A 232 19.90 9.82 -17.52
CA ILE A 232 20.37 8.58 -18.14
C ILE A 232 19.97 7.39 -17.26
N SER A 233 20.18 7.46 -15.95
CA SER A 233 19.79 6.40 -15.01
C SER A 233 18.27 6.17 -15.01
N ALA A 234 17.48 7.24 -15.00
CA ALA A 234 16.02 7.18 -15.06
C ALA A 234 15.54 6.49 -16.35
N LEU A 235 16.12 6.86 -17.49
CA LEU A 235 15.80 6.27 -18.79
C LEU A 235 16.22 4.80 -18.86
N LEU A 236 17.39 4.42 -18.32
CA LEU A 236 17.84 3.03 -18.25
C LEU A 236 16.94 2.18 -17.34
N CYS A 237 16.46 2.73 -16.22
CA CYS A 237 15.50 2.05 -15.35
C CYS A 237 14.13 1.87 -16.04
N ALA A 238 13.71 2.87 -16.80
CA ALA A 238 12.41 2.92 -17.46
C ALA A 238 12.36 2.08 -18.75
N ILE A 239 13.43 2.12 -19.54
CA ILE A 239 13.58 1.55 -20.88
C ILE A 239 14.97 0.89 -20.96
N PRO A 240 15.18 -0.30 -20.40
CA PRO A 240 16.49 -0.98 -20.45
C PRO A 240 17.04 -1.14 -21.88
N GLU A 241 16.15 -1.21 -22.88
CA GLU A 241 16.49 -1.30 -24.31
C GLU A 241 17.24 -0.07 -24.85
N CYS A 242 17.28 1.05 -24.12
CA CYS A 242 18.09 2.21 -24.51
C CYS A 242 19.58 2.08 -24.15
N GLN A 243 19.98 1.03 -23.42
CA GLN A 243 21.37 0.78 -23.05
C GLN A 243 22.34 0.79 -24.26
N PRO A 244 22.05 0.14 -25.41
CA PRO A 244 22.92 0.17 -26.58
C PRO A 244 23.08 1.58 -27.16
N ILE A 245 22.04 2.44 -27.10
CA ILE A 245 22.10 3.83 -27.59
C ILE A 245 23.12 4.61 -26.76
N PHE A 246 23.04 4.52 -25.43
CA PHE A 246 24.00 5.21 -24.56
C PHE A 246 25.42 4.65 -24.69
N ARG A 247 25.59 3.33 -24.89
CA ARG A 247 26.90 2.75 -25.19
C ARG A 247 27.48 3.29 -26.50
N GLN A 248 26.67 3.34 -27.57
CA GLN A 248 27.08 3.90 -28.86
C GLN A 248 27.45 5.39 -28.76
N ALA A 249 26.76 6.15 -27.92
CA ALA A 249 27.07 7.55 -27.63
C ALA A 249 28.33 7.73 -26.74
N ASN A 250 28.99 6.63 -26.34
CA ASN A 250 30.14 6.58 -25.44
C ASN A 250 29.84 7.11 -24.02
N ALA A 251 28.61 6.90 -23.52
CA ALA A 251 28.23 7.33 -22.17
C ALA A 251 29.07 6.65 -21.08
N GLN A 252 29.38 5.37 -21.25
CA GLN A 252 30.10 4.58 -20.25
C GLN A 252 31.50 5.15 -19.97
N GLU A 253 32.29 5.44 -21.00
CA GLU A 253 33.64 6.00 -20.81
C GLU A 253 33.59 7.43 -20.25
N VAL A 254 32.61 8.24 -20.68
CA VAL A 254 32.43 9.59 -20.13
C VAL A 254 32.07 9.53 -18.64
N ILE A 255 31.19 8.61 -18.22
CA ILE A 255 30.84 8.46 -16.80
C ILE A 255 32.02 7.90 -15.99
N LYS A 256 32.84 6.98 -16.54
CA LYS A 256 34.08 6.55 -15.89
C LYS A 256 35.04 7.72 -15.65
N GLN A 257 35.16 8.63 -16.61
CA GLN A 257 35.96 9.84 -16.46
C GLN A 257 35.41 10.76 -15.38
N VAL A 258 34.08 10.96 -15.34
CA VAL A 258 33.42 11.73 -14.27
C VAL A 258 33.67 11.07 -12.91
N LEU A 259 33.52 9.75 -12.80
CA LEU A 259 33.77 9.01 -11.57
C LEU A 259 35.23 9.15 -11.10
N LYS A 260 36.20 8.96 -11.99
CA LYS A 260 37.64 9.12 -11.71
C LYS A 260 37.98 10.53 -11.26
N TYR A 261 37.34 11.54 -11.86
CA TYR A 261 37.50 12.92 -11.42
C TYR A 261 36.87 13.14 -10.04
N SER A 262 35.66 12.61 -9.81
CA SER A 262 34.97 12.71 -8.53
C SER A 262 35.71 12.01 -7.38
N SER A 263 36.38 10.88 -7.65
CA SER A 263 37.16 10.15 -6.65
C SER A 263 38.44 10.86 -6.22
N MET A 264 38.90 11.87 -6.97
CA MET A 264 40.04 12.71 -6.58
C MET A 264 39.68 13.72 -5.49
N PHE A 265 38.39 13.96 -5.23
CA PHE A 265 37.98 14.86 -4.16
C PHE A 265 37.97 14.13 -2.80
N PRO A 266 38.32 14.82 -1.70
CA PRO A 266 38.16 14.27 -0.36
C PRO A 266 36.72 13.85 -0.09
N ARG A 267 36.50 12.79 0.70
CA ARG A 267 35.15 12.32 1.09
C ARG A 267 34.30 13.38 1.80
N SER A 268 34.95 14.38 2.42
CA SER A 268 34.30 15.53 3.06
C SER A 268 33.76 16.56 2.05
N ASN A 269 34.18 16.50 0.78
CA ASN A 269 33.67 17.38 -0.25
C ASN A 269 32.23 16.96 -0.63
N VAL A 270 31.29 17.89 -0.56
CA VAL A 270 29.90 17.69 -0.98
C VAL A 270 29.82 17.16 -2.42
N ASP A 271 30.70 17.64 -3.30
CA ASP A 271 30.74 17.28 -4.71
C ASP A 271 31.16 15.81 -4.94
N HIS A 272 31.97 15.25 -4.04
CA HIS A 272 32.32 13.82 -4.08
C HIS A 272 31.05 12.99 -3.99
N THR A 273 30.22 13.23 -2.96
CA THR A 273 28.98 12.47 -2.77
C THR A 273 27.95 12.73 -3.87
N LEU A 274 27.91 13.96 -4.40
CA LEU A 274 26.95 14.39 -5.40
C LEU A 274 27.08 13.59 -6.70
N LEU A 275 28.31 13.38 -7.20
CA LEU A 275 28.55 12.74 -8.49
C LEU A 275 28.98 11.27 -8.39
N PHE A 276 29.70 10.87 -7.33
CA PHE A 276 30.27 9.53 -7.22
C PHE A 276 29.19 8.45 -7.22
N SER A 277 28.23 8.49 -6.28
CA SER A 277 27.22 7.44 -6.14
C SER A 277 26.30 7.32 -7.38
N PRO A 278 25.78 8.42 -7.96
CA PRO A 278 25.01 8.34 -9.20
C PRO A 278 25.83 7.83 -10.39
N SER A 279 27.11 8.21 -10.50
CA SER A 279 27.99 7.73 -11.58
C SER A 279 28.22 6.24 -11.48
N THR A 280 28.51 5.71 -10.29
CA THR A 280 28.70 4.26 -10.06
C THR A 280 27.45 3.48 -10.47
N ARG A 281 26.25 3.91 -10.04
CA ARG A 281 25.00 3.24 -10.43
C ARG A 281 24.75 3.30 -11.93
N ALA A 282 24.97 4.45 -12.56
CA ALA A 282 24.81 4.58 -14.00
C ALA A 282 25.77 3.66 -14.77
N LEU A 283 27.01 3.50 -14.29
CA LEU A 283 27.97 2.56 -14.88
C LEU A 283 27.51 1.10 -14.74
N VAL A 284 26.94 0.71 -13.61
CA VAL A 284 26.39 -0.64 -13.41
C VAL A 284 25.22 -0.90 -14.34
N MET A 285 24.35 0.08 -14.57
CA MET A 285 23.25 -0.01 -15.53
C MET A 285 23.73 -0.05 -16.99
N LEU A 286 24.86 0.61 -17.30
CA LEU A 286 25.47 0.60 -18.62
C LEU A 286 26.32 -0.64 -18.88
N SER A 287 26.81 -1.32 -17.84
CA SER A 287 27.64 -2.52 -17.95
C SER A 287 26.79 -3.79 -18.03
N GLU A 288 27.36 -4.90 -18.49
CA GLU A 288 26.67 -6.19 -18.37
C GLU A 288 26.79 -6.67 -16.93
N SER A 289 25.66 -6.74 -16.24
CA SER A 289 25.60 -7.10 -14.83
C SER A 289 24.69 -8.30 -14.62
N GLN A 290 24.93 -9.05 -13.54
CA GLN A 290 24.12 -10.23 -13.21
C GLN A 290 22.63 -9.88 -12.99
N VAL A 291 22.34 -8.64 -12.56
CA VAL A 291 20.96 -8.14 -12.45
C VAL A 291 20.28 -8.03 -13.81
N LEU A 292 20.98 -7.59 -14.87
CA LEU A 292 20.43 -7.56 -16.22
C LEU A 292 20.15 -8.97 -16.76
N GLY A 293 20.97 -9.96 -16.39
CA GLY A 293 20.70 -11.37 -16.66
C GLY A 293 19.39 -11.84 -16.03
N ALA A 294 19.22 -11.61 -14.72
CA ALA A 294 17.99 -11.96 -14.01
C ALA A 294 16.73 -11.24 -14.55
N ILE A 295 16.88 -9.99 -15.00
CA ILE A 295 15.81 -9.24 -15.67
C ILE A 295 15.43 -9.89 -17.00
N LYS A 296 16.42 -10.25 -17.83
CA LYS A 296 16.17 -10.94 -19.10
C LYS A 296 15.46 -12.27 -18.88
N ASP A 297 15.88 -13.05 -17.89
CA ASP A 297 15.25 -14.33 -17.55
C ASP A 297 13.78 -14.14 -17.15
N LEU A 298 13.50 -13.17 -16.28
CA LEU A 298 12.12 -12.86 -15.87
C LEU A 298 11.27 -12.39 -17.06
N ASP A 299 11.86 -11.61 -17.97
CA ASP A 299 11.18 -11.06 -19.14
C ASP A 299 10.80 -12.14 -20.14
N LEU A 300 11.66 -13.14 -20.32
CA LEU A 300 11.36 -14.34 -21.10
C LEU A 300 10.17 -15.07 -20.50
N VAL A 301 10.18 -15.33 -19.18
CA VAL A 301 9.06 -16.02 -18.49
C VAL A 301 7.76 -15.22 -18.59
N SER A 302 7.81 -13.88 -18.50
CA SER A 302 6.62 -13.03 -18.54
C SER A 302 5.88 -13.04 -19.89
N LYS A 303 6.58 -13.37 -20.98
CA LYS A 303 5.99 -13.45 -22.33
C LYS A 303 5.11 -14.69 -22.49
N ASP A 304 5.38 -15.75 -21.73
CA ASP A 304 4.73 -17.04 -21.92
C ASP A 304 3.32 -17.12 -21.30
N ARG A 305 2.89 -16.10 -20.53
CA ARG A 305 1.52 -15.83 -19.99
C ARG A 305 0.75 -16.97 -19.30
N ILE A 306 1.23 -18.22 -19.35
CA ILE A 306 0.52 -19.41 -18.90
C ILE A 306 1.16 -19.81 -17.56
N VAL A 307 0.60 -19.24 -16.48
CA VAL A 307 0.87 -19.56 -15.07
C VAL A 307 2.23 -19.09 -14.53
N ALA A 308 2.21 -18.54 -13.31
CA ALA A 308 3.41 -18.26 -12.55
C ALA A 308 4.13 -19.59 -12.20
N ASP A 309 5.03 -20.02 -13.08
CA ASP A 309 5.87 -21.20 -12.86
C ASP A 309 6.94 -20.92 -11.78
N SER A 310 7.44 -21.98 -11.15
CA SER A 310 8.62 -22.03 -10.28
C SER A 310 9.80 -21.19 -10.79
N ARG A 311 10.00 -21.11 -12.10
CA ARG A 311 11.01 -20.24 -12.74
C ARG A 311 10.77 -18.77 -12.50
N SER A 312 9.51 -18.30 -12.60
CA SER A 312 9.16 -16.90 -12.32
C SER A 312 9.48 -16.52 -10.88
N LEU A 313 9.15 -17.41 -9.92
CA LEU A 313 9.44 -17.23 -8.50
C LEU A 313 10.94 -17.20 -8.23
N ALA A 314 11.73 -18.05 -8.90
CA ALA A 314 13.19 -18.05 -8.79
C ALA A 314 13.79 -16.72 -9.28
N SER A 315 13.33 -16.22 -10.44
CA SER A 315 13.77 -14.92 -10.96
C SER A 315 13.33 -13.75 -10.07
N ILE A 316 12.10 -13.76 -9.54
CA ILE A 316 11.62 -12.75 -8.57
C ILE A 316 12.47 -12.79 -7.29
N SER A 317 12.75 -13.97 -6.75
CA SER A 317 13.61 -14.16 -5.59
C SER A 317 15.01 -13.57 -5.82
N GLN A 318 15.58 -13.79 -7.01
CA GLN A 318 16.87 -13.23 -7.37
C GLN A 318 16.83 -11.71 -7.50
N LEU A 319 15.78 -11.12 -8.09
CA LEU A 319 15.61 -9.67 -8.14
C LEU A 319 15.47 -9.06 -6.74
N ILE A 320 14.74 -9.71 -5.83
CA ILE A 320 14.62 -9.26 -4.43
C ILE A 320 16.00 -9.16 -3.78
N LYS A 321 16.90 -10.12 -3.99
CA LYS A 321 18.29 -10.03 -3.50
C LYS A 321 19.04 -8.84 -4.09
N TYR A 322 18.83 -8.52 -5.36
CA TYR A 322 19.44 -7.33 -5.98
C TYR A 322 18.84 -6.01 -5.50
N THR A 323 17.60 -5.99 -4.98
CA THR A 323 16.99 -4.76 -4.44
C THR A 323 17.67 -4.22 -3.19
N VAL A 324 18.43 -5.07 -2.46
CA VAL A 324 19.19 -4.64 -1.28
C VAL A 324 20.64 -4.26 -1.60
N ASN A 325 21.13 -4.58 -2.81
CA ASN A 325 22.48 -4.20 -3.24
C ASN A 325 22.49 -2.76 -3.79
N PRO A 326 23.24 -1.81 -3.19
CA PRO A 326 23.26 -0.39 -3.58
C PRO A 326 23.55 -0.10 -5.06
N GLU A 327 24.27 -0.98 -5.75
CA GLU A 327 24.67 -0.81 -7.15
C GLU A 327 23.57 -1.20 -8.13
N SER A 328 22.81 -2.24 -7.79
CA SER A 328 21.77 -2.83 -8.66
C SER A 328 20.33 -2.53 -8.21
N ASN A 329 20.16 -1.94 -7.03
CA ASN A 329 18.86 -1.81 -6.36
C ASN A 329 17.80 -1.11 -7.21
N LEU A 330 18.13 0.00 -7.87
CA LEU A 330 17.19 0.79 -8.66
C LEU A 330 16.62 -0.02 -9.83
N LEU A 331 17.50 -0.71 -10.56
CA LEU A 331 17.12 -1.49 -11.73
C LEU A 331 16.30 -2.72 -11.31
N ALA A 332 16.75 -3.44 -10.28
CA ALA A 332 16.04 -4.59 -9.73
C ALA A 332 14.66 -4.21 -9.18
N ALA A 333 14.58 -3.13 -8.38
CA ALA A 333 13.33 -2.65 -7.79
C ALA A 333 12.33 -2.20 -8.85
N ARG A 334 12.80 -1.46 -9.87
CA ARG A 334 11.93 -1.02 -10.96
C ARG A 334 11.39 -2.21 -11.76
N ARG A 335 12.21 -3.22 -12.03
CA ARG A 335 11.73 -4.42 -12.74
C ARG A 335 10.81 -5.27 -11.89
N LEU A 336 11.12 -5.44 -10.61
CA LEU A 336 10.27 -6.14 -9.66
C LEU A 336 8.88 -5.49 -9.60
N GLN A 337 8.82 -4.16 -9.50
CA GLN A 337 7.58 -3.40 -9.51
C GLN A 337 6.72 -3.67 -10.75
N LEU A 338 7.31 -3.65 -11.95
CA LEU A 338 6.61 -3.96 -13.20
C LEU A 338 6.10 -5.41 -13.25
N SER A 339 6.88 -6.32 -12.68
CA SER A 339 6.61 -7.75 -12.73
C SER A 339 5.50 -8.15 -11.76
N LEU A 340 5.50 -7.58 -10.54
CA LEU A 340 4.44 -7.82 -9.54
C LEU A 340 3.06 -7.38 -10.04
N LYS A 341 2.98 -6.28 -10.79
CA LYS A 341 1.72 -5.83 -11.42
C LYS A 341 1.21 -6.79 -12.50
N ARG A 342 2.09 -7.51 -13.19
CA ARG A 342 1.71 -8.37 -14.33
C ARG A 342 1.48 -9.81 -13.96
N LEU A 343 2.41 -10.37 -13.19
CA LEU A 343 2.45 -11.80 -12.92
C LEU A 343 1.47 -12.19 -11.83
N LEU A 344 1.03 -11.23 -10.98
CA LEU A 344 0.22 -11.47 -9.78
C LEU A 344 0.64 -12.79 -9.11
N PRO A 345 1.93 -12.96 -8.76
CA PRO A 345 2.41 -14.21 -8.19
C PRO A 345 1.58 -14.56 -6.96
N SER A 346 1.48 -15.86 -6.66
CA SER A 346 0.83 -16.31 -5.42
C SER A 346 1.36 -15.48 -4.26
N VAL A 347 0.43 -14.85 -3.55
CA VAL A 347 0.75 -13.93 -2.48
C VAL A 347 1.55 -14.63 -1.38
N ALA A 348 1.25 -15.90 -1.14
CA ALA A 348 1.96 -16.73 -0.18
C ALA A 348 3.44 -16.94 -0.51
N ASP A 349 3.79 -17.02 -1.79
CA ASP A 349 5.19 -17.13 -2.17
C ASP A 349 5.92 -15.79 -2.00
N MET A 350 5.24 -14.68 -2.29
CA MET A 350 5.82 -13.35 -2.09
C MET A 350 6.12 -13.03 -0.62
N THR A 351 5.22 -13.39 0.30
CA THR A 351 5.43 -13.18 1.75
C THR A 351 6.60 -14.00 2.29
N ARG A 352 6.90 -15.16 1.68
CA ARG A 352 8.09 -15.97 1.99
C ARG A 352 9.38 -15.36 1.44
N LEU A 353 9.32 -14.73 0.27
CA LEU A 353 10.49 -14.14 -0.40
C LEU A 353 10.88 -12.78 0.20
N ILE A 354 9.92 -11.97 0.62
CA ILE A 354 10.17 -10.62 1.15
C ILE A 354 10.34 -10.70 2.68
N SER A 355 11.59 -10.85 3.12
CA SER A 355 11.92 -10.82 4.54
C SER A 355 11.79 -9.42 5.17
N PRO A 356 11.63 -9.32 6.51
CA PRO A 356 11.56 -8.02 7.19
C PRO A 356 12.77 -7.10 6.95
N SER A 357 13.97 -7.65 6.77
CA SER A 357 15.18 -6.85 6.49
C SER A 357 15.17 -6.22 5.09
N VAL A 358 14.59 -6.91 4.12
CA VAL A 358 14.37 -6.37 2.77
C VAL A 358 13.40 -5.19 2.84
N VAL A 359 12.30 -5.34 3.59
CA VAL A 359 11.32 -4.28 3.81
C VAL A 359 11.93 -3.07 4.50
N ASP A 360 12.72 -3.29 5.54
CA ASP A 360 13.42 -2.23 6.27
C ASP A 360 14.36 -1.46 5.33
N THR A 361 15.07 -2.17 4.44
CA THR A 361 15.90 -1.56 3.39
C THR A 361 15.07 -0.76 2.37
N TRP A 362 13.95 -1.30 1.91
CA TRP A 362 13.06 -0.61 0.96
C TRP A 362 12.46 0.65 1.57
N ALA A 363 12.03 0.61 2.84
CA ALA A 363 11.52 1.77 3.55
C ALA A 363 12.59 2.85 3.74
N LYS A 364 13.83 2.45 4.08
CA LYS A 364 14.97 3.36 4.14
C LYS A 364 15.22 4.04 2.78
N LEU A 365 15.26 3.28 1.69
CA LEU A 365 15.50 3.80 0.34
C LEU A 365 14.32 4.65 -0.17
N ALA A 366 13.09 4.36 0.22
CA ALA A 366 11.92 5.17 -0.09
C ALA A 366 11.97 6.56 0.57
N LEU A 367 12.63 6.65 1.72
CA LEU A 367 12.85 7.89 2.49
C LEU A 367 14.21 8.53 2.21
N ASP A 368 14.99 8.01 1.26
CA ASP A 368 16.30 8.56 0.90
C ASP A 368 16.18 9.98 0.29
N LEU A 369 17.24 10.77 0.37
CA LEU A 369 17.30 12.09 -0.28
C LEU A 369 17.48 11.96 -1.79
N ASP A 370 18.01 10.84 -2.25
CA ASP A 370 18.11 10.51 -3.66
C ASP A 370 16.71 10.35 -4.26
N PRO A 371 16.31 11.22 -5.21
CA PRO A 371 14.96 11.19 -5.76
C PRO A 371 14.70 9.94 -6.60
N LEU A 372 15.70 9.32 -7.23
CA LEU A 372 15.50 8.06 -7.95
C LEU A 372 15.19 6.93 -6.98
N CYS A 373 15.99 6.80 -5.91
CA CYS A 373 15.75 5.82 -4.85
C CYS A 373 14.37 6.03 -4.23
N SER A 374 14.09 7.25 -3.76
CA SER A 374 12.84 7.56 -3.09
C SER A 374 11.62 7.26 -3.96
N ILE A 375 11.63 7.70 -5.23
CA ILE A 375 10.53 7.51 -6.15
C ILE A 375 10.33 6.02 -6.49
N ILE A 376 11.40 5.29 -6.85
CA ILE A 376 11.30 3.88 -7.23
C ILE A 376 10.84 3.02 -6.07
N PHE A 377 11.44 3.19 -4.89
CA PHE A 377 11.12 2.37 -3.72
C PHE A 377 9.77 2.72 -3.10
N THR A 378 9.37 3.99 -3.10
CA THR A 378 7.99 4.35 -2.70
C THR A 378 6.97 3.65 -3.58
N ARG A 379 7.20 3.60 -4.89
CA ARG A 379 6.29 2.94 -5.82
C ARG A 379 6.36 1.41 -5.77
N LEU A 380 7.52 0.84 -5.44
CA LEU A 380 7.64 -0.59 -5.14
C LEU A 380 6.83 -0.95 -3.89
N LEU A 381 6.94 -0.14 -2.83
CA LEU A 381 6.13 -0.28 -1.63
C LEU A 381 4.65 -0.15 -1.95
N GLU A 382 4.22 0.84 -2.74
CA GLU A 382 2.82 0.96 -3.19
C GLU A 382 2.32 -0.27 -3.93
N VAL A 383 3.09 -0.80 -4.89
CA VAL A 383 2.67 -2.00 -5.62
C VAL A 383 2.57 -3.21 -4.70
N THR A 384 3.53 -3.38 -3.80
CA THR A 384 3.52 -4.48 -2.83
C THR A 384 2.38 -4.30 -1.81
N PHE A 385 2.06 -3.05 -1.46
CA PHE A 385 0.98 -2.72 -0.54
C PHE A 385 -0.40 -3.04 -1.15
N VAL A 386 -0.62 -2.74 -2.42
CA VAL A 386 -1.90 -2.97 -3.11
C VAL A 386 -2.20 -4.46 -3.33
N MET A 387 -1.22 -5.34 -3.23
CA MET A 387 -1.45 -6.80 -3.29
C MET A 387 -2.39 -7.22 -2.15
N ASP A 388 -3.59 -7.69 -2.49
CA ASP A 388 -4.68 -7.82 -1.54
C ASP A 388 -4.84 -9.25 -1.03
N ASN A 389 -4.35 -9.51 0.18
CA ASN A 389 -4.45 -10.83 0.81
C ASN A 389 -4.18 -10.75 2.32
N ALA A 390 -4.79 -11.68 3.08
CA ALA A 390 -4.56 -11.89 4.50
C ALA A 390 -3.08 -12.05 4.88
N GLU A 391 -2.32 -12.81 4.09
CA GLU A 391 -0.92 -13.11 4.40
C GLU A 391 -0.01 -11.88 4.30
N ILE A 392 -0.42 -10.87 3.51
CA ILE A 392 0.31 -9.62 3.32
C ILE A 392 0.07 -8.63 4.46
N ALA A 393 -0.91 -8.82 5.34
CA ALA A 393 -1.16 -7.88 6.44
C ALA A 393 0.08 -7.67 7.34
N ASN A 394 0.81 -8.75 7.66
CA ASN A 394 2.08 -8.65 8.40
C ASN A 394 3.16 -7.91 7.62
N LEU A 395 3.25 -8.18 6.31
CA LEU A 395 4.21 -7.52 5.43
C LEU A 395 3.92 -6.01 5.32
N ARG A 396 2.65 -5.63 5.11
CA ARG A 396 2.17 -4.25 5.10
C ARG A 396 2.46 -3.57 6.43
N LEU A 397 2.14 -4.20 7.56
CA LEU A 397 2.43 -3.62 8.86
C LEU A 397 3.94 -3.44 9.06
N GLY A 398 4.77 -4.42 8.67
CA GLY A 398 6.22 -4.32 8.69
C GLY A 398 6.76 -3.19 7.81
N MET A 399 6.17 -2.94 6.64
CA MET A 399 6.48 -1.79 5.79
C MET A 399 6.19 -0.48 6.51
N VAL A 400 5.01 -0.36 7.11
CA VAL A 400 4.61 0.83 7.85
C VAL A 400 5.50 1.05 9.07
N THR A 401 5.76 0.01 9.86
CA THR A 401 6.69 0.05 11.00
C THR A 401 8.05 0.56 10.57
N SER A 402 8.57 0.06 9.44
CA SER A 402 9.86 0.47 8.90
C SER A 402 9.85 1.93 8.43
N ILE A 403 8.82 2.36 7.70
CA ILE A 403 8.66 3.76 7.26
C ILE A 403 8.63 4.69 8.48
N LEU A 404 7.83 4.37 9.49
CA LEU A 404 7.70 5.14 10.73
C LEU A 404 9.03 5.16 11.51
N LYS A 405 9.74 4.04 11.59
CA LYS A 405 11.05 3.92 12.25
C LYS A 405 12.10 4.83 11.63
N TYR A 406 12.16 4.90 10.30
CA TYR A 406 13.13 5.74 9.58
C TYR A 406 12.70 7.20 9.51
N GLY A 407 11.41 7.48 9.41
CA GLY A 407 10.87 8.85 9.46
C GLY A 407 11.29 9.60 10.73
N LEU A 408 11.30 8.91 11.88
CA LEU A 408 11.78 9.47 13.16
C LEU A 408 13.26 9.84 13.18
N ARG A 409 14.12 8.98 12.62
CA ARG A 409 15.58 9.13 12.76
C ARG A 409 16.10 10.39 12.07
N GLU A 410 15.47 10.74 10.95
CA GLU A 410 15.92 11.83 10.10
C GLU A 410 15.39 13.20 10.52
N GLY A 411 14.57 13.30 11.58
CA GLY A 411 13.89 14.55 11.95
C GLY A 411 12.96 15.07 10.83
N ARG A 412 12.61 14.23 9.86
CA ARG A 412 11.86 14.57 8.65
C ARG A 412 10.34 14.50 8.85
N GLY A 413 9.86 14.76 10.07
CA GLY A 413 8.44 14.71 10.43
C GLY A 413 7.50 15.45 9.45
N VAL A 414 8.03 16.43 8.72
CA VAL A 414 7.30 17.28 7.77
C VAL A 414 7.32 16.80 6.30
N PHE A 415 8.22 15.89 5.91
CA PHE A 415 8.43 15.53 4.48
C PHE A 415 8.06 14.09 4.13
N ILE A 416 7.00 13.56 4.73
CA ILE A 416 6.37 12.35 4.19
C ILE A 416 5.72 12.74 2.85
N SER A 417 6.26 12.20 1.75
CA SER A 417 5.71 12.44 0.42
C SER A 417 4.21 12.07 0.38
N PRO A 418 3.38 12.73 -0.45
CA PRO A 418 1.97 12.38 -0.59
C PRO A 418 1.73 10.89 -0.85
N GLN A 419 2.65 10.24 -1.56
CA GLN A 419 2.68 8.81 -1.85
C GLN A 419 2.87 7.97 -0.59
N ILE A 420 3.83 8.32 0.29
CA ILE A 420 4.01 7.61 1.57
C ILE A 420 2.82 7.87 2.50
N ARG A 421 2.25 9.08 2.50
CA ARG A 421 1.03 9.37 3.26
C ARG A 421 -0.13 8.48 2.81
N LYS A 422 -0.22 8.20 1.50
CA LYS A 422 -1.21 7.25 0.96
C LYS A 422 -0.98 5.85 1.53
N LEU A 423 0.26 5.36 1.60
CA LEU A 423 0.58 4.06 2.20
C LEU A 423 0.14 3.97 3.67
N LEU A 424 0.26 5.06 4.41
CA LEU A 424 -0.12 5.14 5.82
C LEU A 424 -1.62 5.39 6.04
N HIS A 425 -2.41 5.52 4.97
CA HIS A 425 -3.81 5.90 5.10
C HIS A 425 -4.70 4.75 5.60
N PRO A 426 -5.45 4.91 6.72
CA PRO A 426 -6.19 3.82 7.36
C PRO A 426 -7.22 3.11 6.48
N GLN A 427 -7.77 3.78 5.46
CA GLN A 427 -8.70 3.15 4.51
C GLN A 427 -8.08 2.01 3.68
N LEU A 428 -6.75 1.92 3.59
CA LEU A 428 -6.11 0.82 2.89
C LEU A 428 -6.00 -0.45 3.75
N TYR A 429 -6.49 -0.41 4.99
CA TYR A 429 -6.36 -1.49 5.96
C TYR A 429 -7.76 -2.03 6.28
N SER A 430 -8.02 -3.30 5.96
CA SER A 430 -9.17 -3.99 6.55
C SER A 430 -8.87 -4.23 8.03
N GLU A 431 -9.47 -3.43 8.91
CA GLU A 431 -9.26 -3.49 10.36
C GLU A 431 -9.39 -4.92 10.91
N LYS A 432 -10.41 -5.65 10.44
CA LYS A 432 -10.69 -7.05 10.81
C LYS A 432 -9.56 -7.99 10.39
N LEU A 433 -9.12 -7.87 9.13
CA LEU A 433 -8.04 -8.69 8.59
C LEU A 433 -6.76 -8.49 9.38
N PHE A 434 -6.37 -7.24 9.59
CA PHE A 434 -5.17 -6.91 10.36
C PHE A 434 -5.27 -7.46 11.78
N ALA A 435 -6.39 -7.23 12.46
CA ALA A 435 -6.58 -7.71 13.82
C ALA A 435 -6.34 -9.22 13.95
N ALA A 436 -6.90 -10.02 13.02
CA ALA A 436 -6.78 -11.47 13.09
C ALA A 436 -5.44 -12.04 12.62
N THR A 437 -4.72 -11.34 11.74
CA THR A 437 -3.55 -11.91 11.07
C THR A 437 -2.22 -11.36 11.58
N ILE A 438 -2.22 -10.21 12.27
CA ILE A 438 -0.99 -9.62 12.81
C ILE A 438 -0.34 -10.58 13.82
N ARG A 439 0.94 -10.86 13.59
CA ARG A 439 1.80 -11.61 14.51
C ARG A 439 2.21 -10.74 15.70
N ASP A 440 2.36 -11.37 16.86
CA ASP A 440 2.78 -10.68 18.09
C ASP A 440 4.16 -10.00 17.93
N SER A 441 5.08 -10.60 17.18
CA SER A 441 6.40 -9.99 16.89
C SER A 441 6.28 -8.66 16.14
N THR A 442 5.43 -8.61 15.10
CA THR A 442 5.21 -7.40 14.30
C THR A 442 4.46 -6.34 15.11
N ARG A 443 3.50 -6.76 15.95
CA ARG A 443 2.82 -5.85 16.89
C ARG A 443 3.82 -5.23 17.88
N PHE A 444 4.70 -6.04 18.46
CA PHE A 444 5.72 -5.58 19.41
C PHE A 444 6.70 -4.59 18.78
N GLU A 445 7.17 -4.85 17.55
CA GLU A 445 8.02 -3.89 16.83
C GLU A 445 7.27 -2.57 16.54
N MET A 446 6.01 -2.65 16.13
CA MET A 446 5.18 -1.46 15.92
C MET A 446 4.98 -0.69 17.23
N GLU A 447 4.72 -1.37 18.34
CA GLU A 447 4.56 -0.76 19.65
C GLU A 447 5.81 0.03 20.05
N GLN A 448 7.00 -0.52 19.88
CA GLN A 448 8.25 0.20 20.15
C GLN A 448 8.38 1.48 19.31
N VAL A 449 8.03 1.41 18.02
CA VAL A 449 8.11 2.56 17.11
C VAL A 449 7.07 3.62 17.51
N VAL A 450 5.82 3.25 17.73
CA VAL A 450 4.74 4.17 18.12
C VAL A 450 5.04 4.81 19.48
N GLN A 451 5.51 4.06 20.47
CA GLN A 451 5.91 4.63 21.77
C GLN A 451 7.04 5.64 21.62
N LYS A 452 7.97 5.44 20.68
CA LYS A 452 9.02 6.42 20.39
C LYS A 452 8.44 7.69 19.76
N TRP A 453 7.49 7.56 18.82
CA TRP A 453 6.78 8.71 18.24
C TRP A 453 5.96 9.49 19.27
N GLN A 454 5.31 8.80 20.22
CA GLN A 454 4.51 9.46 21.27
C GLN A 454 5.36 10.30 22.24
N ARG A 455 6.68 10.04 22.32
CA ARG A 455 7.62 10.83 23.13
C ARG A 455 8.18 12.04 22.38
N THR A 456 7.98 12.12 21.06
CA THR A 456 8.39 13.27 20.25
C THR A 456 7.25 14.27 20.16
N GLU A 457 7.56 15.57 20.06
CA GLU A 457 6.55 16.60 19.80
C GLU A 457 6.00 16.44 18.38
N LEU A 458 4.75 15.99 18.27
CA LEU A 458 4.09 15.75 16.99
C LEU A 458 3.29 16.96 16.55
N THR A 459 3.34 17.25 15.25
CA THR A 459 2.35 18.12 14.62
C THR A 459 0.98 17.43 14.62
N PRO A 460 -0.14 18.19 14.56
CA PRO A 460 -1.47 17.60 14.47
C PRO A 460 -1.61 16.60 13.31
N ALA A 461 -1.01 16.90 12.15
CA ALA A 461 -1.03 16.03 10.99
C ALA A 461 -0.28 14.69 11.21
N GLU A 462 0.81 14.69 11.98
CA GLU A 462 1.52 13.46 12.35
C GLU A 462 0.76 12.66 13.40
N SER A 463 0.11 13.34 14.35
CA SER A 463 -0.77 12.69 15.33
C SER A 463 -1.94 11.99 14.64
N ASP A 464 -2.60 12.65 13.68
CA ASP A 464 -3.69 12.07 12.88
C ASP A 464 -3.21 10.87 12.07
N LEU A 465 -2.00 10.95 11.51
CA LEU A 465 -1.37 9.85 10.77
C LEU A 465 -1.06 8.63 11.66
N LEU A 466 -0.69 8.87 12.92
CA LEU A 466 -0.34 7.82 13.88
C LEU A 466 -1.53 7.18 14.58
N ALA A 467 -2.67 7.87 14.66
CA ALA A 467 -3.85 7.42 15.40
C ALA A 467 -4.30 5.97 15.07
N PRO A 468 -4.35 5.52 13.80
CA PRO A 468 -4.72 4.13 13.49
C PRO A 468 -3.72 3.10 14.03
N PHE A 469 -2.42 3.44 14.06
CA PHE A 469 -1.39 2.52 14.53
C PHE A 469 -1.37 2.40 16.05
N VAL A 470 -1.76 3.45 16.77
CA VAL A 470 -2.04 3.39 18.22
C VAL A 470 -3.17 2.40 18.50
N GLN A 471 -4.21 2.38 17.65
CA GLN A 471 -5.28 1.39 17.77
C GLN A 471 -4.76 -0.04 17.54
N PHE A 472 -3.91 -0.27 16.52
CA PHE A 472 -3.40 -1.61 16.18
C PHE A 472 -2.54 -2.26 17.27
N ILE A 473 -1.89 -1.45 18.11
CA ILE A 473 -1.10 -1.93 19.26
C ILE A 473 -1.91 -2.00 20.55
N SER A 474 -3.18 -1.57 20.53
CA SER A 474 -4.02 -1.59 21.74
C SER A 474 -4.32 -3.04 22.19
N PRO A 475 -4.51 -3.26 23.51
CA PRO A 475 -4.93 -4.57 24.02
C PRO A 475 -6.26 -5.04 23.43
N PHE A 476 -7.19 -4.11 23.17
CA PHE A 476 -8.46 -4.41 22.52
C PHE A 476 -8.24 -4.98 21.12
N PHE A 477 -7.36 -4.40 20.32
CA PHE A 477 -7.15 -4.84 18.93
C PHE A 477 -6.61 -6.27 18.85
N SER A 478 -5.76 -6.68 19.80
CA SER A 478 -5.35 -8.07 19.96
C SER A 478 -6.54 -9.00 20.24
N LEU A 479 -7.41 -8.60 21.15
CA LEU A 479 -8.61 -9.37 21.49
C LEU A 479 -9.64 -9.39 20.35
N TRP A 480 -9.80 -8.28 19.63
CA TRP A 480 -10.62 -8.17 18.42
C TRP A 480 -10.13 -9.15 17.35
N GLY A 481 -8.80 -9.29 17.22
CA GLY A 481 -8.19 -10.30 16.38
C GLY A 481 -8.59 -11.72 16.75
N ALA A 482 -8.56 -12.03 18.04
CA ALA A 482 -9.00 -13.34 18.53
C ALA A 482 -10.49 -13.60 18.27
N PHE A 483 -11.37 -12.58 18.35
CA PHE A 483 -12.76 -12.74 17.92
C PHE A 483 -12.87 -12.97 16.41
N CYS A 484 -12.13 -12.21 15.61
CA CYS A 484 -12.15 -12.33 14.15
C CYS A 484 -11.66 -13.71 13.67
N GLN A 485 -10.62 -14.28 14.29
CA GLN A 485 -10.16 -15.65 14.01
C GLN A 485 -11.21 -16.73 14.32
N GLU A 486 -12.09 -16.48 15.30
CA GLU A 486 -13.17 -17.40 15.65
C GLU A 486 -14.37 -17.21 14.73
N TRP A 487 -14.66 -15.98 14.30
CA TRP A 487 -15.79 -15.66 13.41
C TRP A 487 -15.57 -15.99 11.95
N TYR A 488 -14.33 -15.89 11.45
CA TYR A 488 -14.05 -16.06 10.03
C TYR A 488 -13.16 -17.30 9.80
N PHE A 489 -13.11 -17.76 8.57
CA PHE A 489 -12.18 -18.83 8.18
C PHE A 489 -10.81 -18.24 7.86
N ASP A 490 -9.75 -19.00 8.12
CA ASP A 490 -8.34 -18.56 8.06
C ASP A 490 -7.85 -18.20 6.64
N SER A 491 -8.66 -18.40 5.60
CA SER A 491 -8.22 -18.27 4.21
C SER A 491 -9.03 -17.35 3.32
N ASP A 492 -10.07 -16.70 3.83
CA ASP A 492 -10.94 -15.94 2.94
C ASP A 492 -10.19 -14.67 2.44
N GLU A 493 -9.87 -14.62 1.15
CA GLU A 493 -9.72 -13.33 0.45
C GLU A 493 -11.03 -12.50 0.56
N GLU A 494 -12.14 -13.14 0.93
CA GLU A 494 -13.43 -12.50 1.24
C GLU A 494 -13.45 -11.68 2.52
N TRP A 495 -12.42 -11.74 3.40
CA TRP A 495 -12.29 -10.78 4.52
C TRP A 495 -12.24 -9.34 4.01
N ILE A 496 -11.79 -9.16 2.78
CA ILE A 496 -11.46 -7.88 2.17
C ILE A 496 -12.52 -7.47 1.14
N ARG A 497 -13.11 -8.44 0.44
CA ARG A 497 -13.99 -8.19 -0.71
C ARG A 497 -15.48 -8.32 -0.41
N SER A 498 -15.86 -8.91 0.72
CA SER A 498 -17.28 -9.01 1.07
C SER A 498 -17.73 -7.71 1.74
N ASP A 499 -18.60 -6.98 1.06
CA ASP A 499 -19.27 -5.77 1.54
C ASP A 499 -20.26 -6.05 2.70
N GLY A 500 -19.97 -7.03 3.56
CA GLY A 500 -20.69 -7.32 4.79
C GLY A 500 -21.56 -8.58 4.80
N VAL A 501 -21.48 -9.46 3.79
CA VAL A 501 -22.40 -10.61 3.66
C VAL A 501 -21.87 -11.94 4.23
N SER A 502 -20.57 -12.05 4.57
CA SER A 502 -20.03 -13.33 5.09
C SER A 502 -20.63 -13.69 6.45
N HIS A 503 -21.22 -14.90 6.54
CA HIS A 503 -21.77 -15.43 7.79
C HIS A 503 -20.66 -15.69 8.81
N LEU A 504 -20.94 -15.38 10.07
CA LEU A 504 -20.01 -15.64 11.16
C LEU A 504 -20.01 -17.12 11.50
N ARG A 505 -18.85 -17.64 11.89
CA ARG A 505 -18.72 -18.94 12.54
C ARG A 505 -19.23 -18.87 13.98
N PHE A 506 -19.75 -19.99 14.45
CA PHE A 506 -20.17 -20.18 15.83
C PHE A 506 -18.96 -20.30 16.75
N ILE A 507 -18.86 -19.39 17.73
CA ILE A 507 -17.85 -19.48 18.79
C ILE A 507 -18.35 -20.42 19.89
N PRO A 508 -17.63 -21.53 20.21
CA PRO A 508 -18.03 -22.44 21.27
C PRO A 508 -18.25 -21.72 22.61
N PRO A 509 -19.28 -22.07 23.42
CA PRO A 509 -19.69 -21.27 24.58
C PRO A 509 -18.56 -21.04 25.61
N LYS A 510 -17.71 -22.04 25.85
CA LYS A 510 -16.55 -21.92 26.76
C LYS A 510 -15.55 -20.87 26.25
N ARG A 511 -15.23 -20.92 24.96
CA ARG A 511 -14.29 -20.00 24.29
C ARG A 511 -14.86 -18.59 24.23
N ARG A 512 -16.11 -18.44 23.80
CA ARG A 512 -16.87 -17.18 23.79
C ARG A 512 -16.86 -16.51 25.16
N LYS A 513 -17.24 -17.24 26.22
CA LYS A 513 -17.24 -16.73 27.60
C LYS A 513 -15.86 -16.26 28.04
N ARG A 514 -14.77 -16.93 27.64
CA ARG A 514 -13.40 -16.50 27.92
C ARG A 514 -13.09 -15.17 27.22
N LEU A 515 -13.35 -15.06 25.92
CA LEU A 515 -13.07 -13.84 25.15
C LEU A 515 -13.91 -12.65 25.66
N CYS A 516 -15.21 -12.83 25.87
CA CYS A 516 -16.09 -11.79 26.42
C CYS A 516 -15.65 -11.36 27.84
N ARG A 517 -15.16 -12.27 28.68
CA ARG A 517 -14.61 -11.90 30.00
C ARG A 517 -13.37 -11.04 29.88
N LEU A 518 -12.46 -11.37 28.96
CA LEU A 518 -11.27 -10.55 28.70
C LEU A 518 -11.68 -9.15 28.21
N LEU A 519 -12.68 -9.07 27.34
CA LEU A 519 -13.18 -7.79 26.82
C LEU A 519 -13.77 -6.91 27.93
N VAL A 520 -14.66 -7.49 28.74
CA VAL A 520 -15.26 -6.78 29.90
C VAL A 520 -14.17 -6.36 30.88
N HIS A 521 -13.18 -7.21 31.15
CA HIS A 521 -12.07 -6.86 32.01
C HIS A 521 -11.25 -5.68 31.46
N LEU A 522 -10.94 -5.67 30.16
CA LEU A 522 -10.25 -4.55 29.52
C LEU A 522 -11.05 -3.24 29.66
N ALA A 523 -12.36 -3.29 29.39
CA ALA A 523 -13.25 -2.13 29.50
C ALA A 523 -13.33 -1.57 30.93
N LEU A 524 -13.53 -2.43 31.93
CA LEU A 524 -13.59 -2.01 33.34
C LEU A 524 -12.25 -1.44 33.83
N SER A 525 -11.12 -1.95 33.31
CA SER A 525 -9.78 -1.42 33.57
C SER A 525 -9.43 -0.12 32.82
N GLY A 526 -10.31 0.36 31.93
CA GLY A 526 -10.06 1.57 31.12
C GLY A 526 -9.04 1.38 29.99
N ARG A 527 -8.72 0.13 29.62
CA ARG A 527 -7.77 -0.22 28.53
C ARG A 527 -8.46 -0.50 27.18
N CYS A 528 -9.74 -0.18 27.09
CA CYS A 528 -10.65 -0.45 25.98
C CYS A 528 -11.76 0.60 26.05
N PHE A 529 -12.17 1.15 24.91
CA PHE A 529 -13.27 2.11 24.85
C PHE A 529 -14.62 1.40 24.95
N VAL A 530 -15.67 2.13 25.32
CA VAL A 530 -17.04 1.57 25.36
C VAL A 530 -17.49 1.14 23.97
N ASN A 531 -17.14 1.92 22.95
CA ASN A 531 -17.48 1.64 21.55
C ASN A 531 -16.87 0.32 21.06
N ASP A 532 -15.70 -0.07 21.57
CA ASP A 532 -15.05 -1.35 21.27
C ASP A 532 -15.90 -2.53 21.77
N VAL A 533 -16.49 -2.39 22.98
CA VAL A 533 -17.40 -3.40 23.55
C VAL A 533 -18.69 -3.47 22.75
N VAL A 534 -19.24 -2.31 22.38
CA VAL A 534 -20.44 -2.21 21.53
C VAL A 534 -20.17 -2.84 20.17
N GLN A 535 -19.00 -2.62 19.56
CA GLN A 535 -18.61 -3.19 18.27
C GLN A 535 -18.67 -4.72 18.30
N VAL A 536 -18.09 -5.37 19.32
CA VAL A 536 -18.16 -6.84 19.47
C VAL A 536 -19.59 -7.32 19.71
N ALA A 537 -20.32 -6.63 20.58
CA ALA A 537 -21.70 -6.99 20.92
C ALA A 537 -22.66 -6.85 19.73
N GLN A 538 -22.52 -5.77 18.95
CA GLN A 538 -23.27 -5.54 17.72
C GLN A 538 -22.95 -6.58 16.65
N LYS A 539 -21.69 -7.02 16.59
CA LYS A 539 -21.24 -7.97 15.58
C LYS A 539 -21.79 -9.37 15.80
N ASP A 540 -21.95 -9.80 17.05
CA ASP A 540 -22.41 -11.15 17.37
C ASP A 540 -23.36 -11.17 18.58
N VAL A 541 -24.63 -11.47 18.32
CA VAL A 541 -25.71 -11.53 19.32
C VAL A 541 -25.40 -12.49 20.49
N ASP A 542 -24.69 -13.58 20.21
CA ASP A 542 -24.29 -14.53 21.25
C ASP A 542 -23.20 -13.95 22.16
N CYS A 543 -22.32 -13.10 21.61
CA CYS A 543 -21.35 -12.33 22.38
C CYS A 543 -22.04 -11.23 23.19
N TYR A 544 -23.02 -10.51 22.61
CA TYR A 544 -23.84 -9.52 23.33
C TYR A 544 -24.48 -10.10 24.59
N GLU A 545 -25.20 -11.22 24.48
CA GLU A 545 -25.82 -11.87 25.64
C GLU A 545 -24.80 -12.29 26.69
N THR A 546 -23.66 -12.82 26.24
CA THR A 546 -22.58 -13.27 27.12
C THR A 546 -21.94 -12.07 27.85
N ILE A 547 -21.72 -10.95 27.17
CA ILE A 547 -21.19 -9.70 27.73
C ILE A 547 -22.14 -9.15 28.79
N LEU A 548 -23.45 -9.05 28.48
CA LEU A 548 -24.45 -8.59 29.44
C LEU A 548 -24.53 -9.49 30.67
N GLN A 549 -24.45 -10.82 30.49
CA GLN A 549 -24.42 -11.74 31.62
C GLN A 549 -23.20 -11.51 32.52
N ILE A 550 -22.01 -11.32 31.94
CA ILE A 550 -20.78 -11.06 32.70
C ILE A 550 -20.88 -9.72 33.44
N LEU A 551 -21.32 -8.66 32.77
CA LEU A 551 -21.44 -7.32 33.37
C LEU A 551 -22.46 -7.29 34.51
N ARG A 552 -23.61 -7.97 34.38
CA ARG A 552 -24.61 -8.07 35.46
C ARG A 552 -24.06 -8.72 36.72
N LEU A 553 -23.15 -9.69 36.58
CA LEU A 553 -22.44 -10.27 37.73
C LEU A 553 -21.44 -9.28 38.36
N GLN A 554 -20.89 -8.35 37.59
CA GLN A 554 -20.01 -7.29 38.10
C GLN A 554 -20.81 -6.14 38.75
N CYS A 555 -22.09 -5.98 38.45
CA CYS A 555 -22.96 -5.00 39.12
C CYS A 555 -23.19 -5.33 40.61
N THR A 556 -22.86 -6.54 41.06
CA THR A 556 -22.91 -6.93 42.48
C THR A 556 -21.51 -7.00 43.11
N ALA A 557 -20.47 -6.48 42.45
CA ALA A 557 -19.13 -6.44 43.01
C ALA A 557 -19.06 -5.56 44.28
N GLU A 558 -18.22 -5.96 45.23
CA GLU A 558 -17.95 -5.20 46.45
C GLU A 558 -17.23 -3.88 46.13
N ASP A 559 -16.37 -3.87 45.10
CA ASP A 559 -15.70 -2.68 44.59
C ASP A 559 -16.71 -1.75 43.89
N VAL A 560 -16.96 -0.61 44.53
CA VAL A 560 -17.90 0.43 44.07
C VAL A 560 -17.52 0.96 42.69
N GLN A 561 -16.23 1.16 42.41
CA GLN A 561 -15.79 1.73 41.14
C GLN A 561 -16.02 0.74 39.98
N ILE A 562 -15.73 -0.54 40.20
CA ILE A 562 -15.99 -1.59 39.21
C ILE A 562 -17.50 -1.72 38.97
N ARG A 563 -18.29 -1.72 40.05
CA ARG A 563 -19.75 -1.80 39.99
C ARG A 563 -20.35 -0.66 39.18
N ASP A 564 -19.98 0.59 39.46
CA ASP A 564 -20.54 1.76 38.79
C ASP A 564 -20.18 1.78 37.30
N LYS A 565 -18.94 1.42 36.96
CA LYS A 565 -18.52 1.24 35.56
C LYS A 565 -19.31 0.13 34.87
N ALA A 566 -19.56 -0.99 35.54
CA ALA A 566 -20.34 -2.09 34.99
C ALA A 566 -21.79 -1.68 34.72
N ILE A 567 -22.43 -0.94 35.65
CA ILE A 567 -23.78 -0.40 35.48
C ILE A 567 -23.84 0.55 34.28
N ALA A 568 -22.88 1.47 34.18
CA ALA A 568 -22.80 2.39 33.05
C ALA A 568 -22.66 1.64 31.70
N LEU A 569 -21.77 0.64 31.64
CA LEU A 569 -21.59 -0.19 30.45
C LEU A 569 -22.87 -0.96 30.07
N VAL A 570 -23.56 -1.57 31.05
CA VAL A 570 -24.85 -2.25 30.78
C VAL A 570 -25.84 -1.28 30.19
N HIS A 571 -26.00 -0.09 30.78
CA HIS A 571 -26.92 0.91 30.28
C HIS A 571 -26.56 1.33 28.84
N THR A 572 -25.29 1.67 28.57
CA THR A 572 -24.84 2.09 27.23
C THR A 572 -25.04 1.00 26.18
N ILE A 573 -24.64 -0.24 26.48
CA ILE A 573 -24.77 -1.37 25.55
C ILE A 573 -26.25 -1.66 25.28
N SER A 574 -27.09 -1.68 26.31
CA SER A 574 -28.52 -1.91 26.16
C SER A 574 -29.22 -0.77 25.41
N SER A 575 -28.83 0.49 25.64
CA SER A 575 -29.43 1.64 24.95
C SER A 575 -29.01 1.75 23.48
N GLN A 576 -27.76 1.41 23.15
CA GLN A 576 -27.27 1.48 21.77
C GLN A 576 -27.70 0.28 20.92
N LEU A 577 -27.97 -0.87 21.53
CA LEU A 577 -28.32 -2.10 20.82
C LEU A 577 -29.79 -2.52 20.98
N SER A 578 -30.63 -1.69 21.61
CA SER A 578 -32.08 -1.94 21.67
C SER A 578 -32.68 -2.15 20.29
N ASP A 579 -32.20 -1.38 19.31
CA ASP A 579 -32.68 -1.39 17.91
C ASP A 579 -32.03 -2.49 17.05
N VAL A 580 -30.93 -3.08 17.54
CA VAL A 580 -30.26 -4.21 16.88
C VAL A 580 -30.91 -5.54 17.28
N VAL A 581 -31.49 -5.59 18.48
CA VAL A 581 -32.17 -6.79 19.01
C VAL A 581 -33.63 -6.86 18.55
N THR A 582 -34.23 -5.76 18.10
CA THR A 582 -35.52 -5.83 17.43
C THR A 582 -35.33 -6.44 16.03
N PRO A 583 -36.06 -7.52 15.69
CA PRO A 583 -35.87 -8.23 14.43
C PRO A 583 -36.14 -7.38 13.18
N PHE A 584 -36.81 -6.22 13.35
CA PHE A 584 -37.16 -5.30 12.27
C PHE A 584 -36.89 -3.85 12.69
N PRO A 585 -35.87 -3.17 12.13
CA PRO A 585 -35.71 -1.74 12.35
C PRO A 585 -36.90 -0.98 11.74
N THR A 586 -37.51 -0.08 12.50
CA THR A 586 -38.72 0.67 12.12
C THR A 586 -38.48 1.79 11.11
N SER A 587 -37.22 2.09 10.75
CA SER A 587 -36.88 3.05 9.69
C SER A 587 -35.82 2.48 8.75
N TYR A 588 -36.19 2.28 7.49
CA TYR A 588 -35.31 1.74 6.44
C TYR A 588 -34.83 2.89 5.55
N THR A 589 -33.58 3.29 5.71
CA THR A 589 -32.88 4.11 4.71
C THR A 589 -32.35 3.21 3.58
N LEU A 590 -32.39 3.72 2.33
CA LEU A 590 -31.83 3.05 1.15
C LEU A 590 -30.36 2.65 1.43
N GLY A 591 -30.10 1.36 1.68
CA GLY A 591 -28.76 0.85 2.02
C GLY A 591 -28.75 -0.41 2.91
N PHE A 592 -29.83 -0.70 3.63
CA PHE A 592 -29.92 -1.87 4.54
C PHE A 592 -30.24 -3.22 3.87
N TYR A 593 -30.29 -3.23 2.54
CA TYR A 593 -30.78 -4.34 1.75
C TYR A 593 -29.92 -5.61 1.80
N HIS A 594 -28.69 -5.52 2.31
CA HIS A 594 -27.79 -6.65 2.50
C HIS A 594 -28.11 -7.49 3.76
N LYS A 595 -28.93 -7.01 4.70
CA LYS A 595 -29.15 -7.69 5.99
C LYS A 595 -29.94 -9.01 5.91
N PHE A 596 -30.77 -9.15 4.87
CA PHE A 596 -31.65 -10.32 4.72
C PHE A 596 -31.25 -11.23 3.56
N CYS A 597 -30.34 -10.79 2.69
CA CYS A 597 -29.82 -11.67 1.65
C CYS A 597 -28.66 -12.47 2.21
N VAL A 598 -28.82 -13.79 2.24
CA VAL A 598 -27.80 -14.71 2.76
C VAL A 598 -26.69 -14.91 1.71
N GLY A 599 -26.94 -14.54 0.44
CA GLY A 599 -25.94 -14.71 -0.61
C GLY A 599 -25.67 -16.15 -1.01
N LEU A 600 -26.58 -17.05 -0.66
CA LEU A 600 -26.57 -18.45 -1.06
C LEU A 600 -27.73 -18.73 -2.00
N ARG A 601 -27.48 -19.61 -2.97
CA ARG A 601 -28.48 -20.10 -3.90
C ARG A 601 -28.38 -21.61 -4.03
N ARG A 602 -29.50 -22.25 -4.31
CA ARG A 602 -29.57 -23.65 -4.69
C ARG A 602 -30.22 -23.80 -6.05
N THR A 603 -29.77 -24.77 -6.82
CA THR A 603 -30.45 -25.19 -8.04
C THR A 603 -31.06 -26.56 -7.80
N ALA A 604 -32.39 -26.65 -7.83
CA ALA A 604 -33.04 -27.94 -7.90
C ALA A 604 -32.73 -28.53 -9.29
N SER A 605 -32.07 -29.68 -9.35
CA SER A 605 -31.88 -30.40 -10.62
C SER A 605 -33.25 -30.90 -11.08
N SER A 606 -34.01 -30.06 -11.79
CA SER A 606 -35.23 -30.49 -12.46
C SER A 606 -34.81 -31.30 -13.68
N THR A 607 -34.64 -32.60 -13.51
CA THR A 607 -35.05 -33.63 -14.49
C THR A 607 -35.03 -33.19 -15.96
N VAL A 608 -33.85 -32.94 -16.53
CA VAL A 608 -33.68 -33.04 -17.99
C VAL A 608 -33.19 -34.46 -18.29
N VAL A 609 -34.18 -35.35 -18.42
CA VAL A 609 -34.18 -36.60 -19.19
C VAL A 609 -32.86 -37.39 -19.21
N GLY A 610 -32.78 -38.42 -18.37
CA GLY A 610 -31.89 -39.57 -18.56
C GLY A 610 -30.63 -39.57 -17.69
N ARG A 611 -30.75 -40.14 -16.48
CA ARG A 611 -29.65 -40.55 -15.58
C ARG A 611 -28.56 -39.48 -15.36
N LEU A 612 -28.90 -38.46 -14.59
CA LEU A 612 -27.93 -37.78 -13.74
C LEU A 612 -28.45 -37.92 -12.31
N THR A 613 -27.67 -38.58 -11.47
CA THR A 613 -27.85 -38.67 -10.02
C THR A 613 -28.00 -37.24 -9.48
N GLY A 614 -29.22 -36.87 -9.05
CA GLY A 614 -29.63 -35.50 -8.77
C GLY A 614 -28.94 -34.87 -7.56
N GLU A 615 -27.66 -34.54 -7.67
CA GLU A 615 -26.92 -33.80 -6.65
C GLU A 615 -27.48 -32.38 -6.53
N ILE A 616 -27.95 -32.04 -5.33
CA ILE A 616 -28.38 -30.68 -5.00
C ILE A 616 -27.15 -29.80 -4.94
N LYS A 617 -27.04 -28.86 -5.89
CA LYS A 617 -25.95 -27.89 -5.89
C LYS A 617 -26.35 -26.64 -5.10
N VAL A 618 -25.68 -26.43 -3.97
CA VAL A 618 -25.68 -25.16 -3.24
C VAL A 618 -24.45 -24.38 -3.67
N SER A 619 -24.57 -23.08 -3.86
CA SER A 619 -23.45 -22.22 -4.26
C SER A 619 -23.65 -20.79 -3.77
N ARG A 620 -22.58 -19.99 -3.83
CA ARG A 620 -22.64 -18.55 -3.56
C ARG A 620 -23.37 -17.81 -4.69
N CYS A 621 -24.08 -16.75 -4.33
CA CYS A 621 -24.87 -15.92 -5.26
C CYS A 621 -24.23 -14.54 -5.52
N HIS A 622 -23.49 -13.95 -4.56
CA HIS A 622 -22.94 -12.59 -4.67
C HIS A 622 -21.48 -12.52 -5.16
N VAL A 623 -20.71 -13.60 -5.08
CA VAL A 623 -19.25 -13.54 -5.14
C VAL A 623 -18.67 -13.40 -6.57
N GLN A 624 -19.51 -13.43 -7.62
CA GLN A 624 -19.03 -13.40 -9.01
C GLN A 624 -19.61 -12.32 -9.93
N PHE A 625 -20.51 -11.46 -9.46
CA PHE A 625 -21.09 -10.42 -10.33
C PHE A 625 -20.35 -9.08 -10.24
N GLY A 626 -19.05 -9.08 -10.50
CA GLY A 626 -18.35 -7.85 -10.85
C GLY A 626 -18.84 -7.35 -12.21
N PHE A 627 -19.90 -6.53 -12.24
CA PHE A 627 -20.48 -5.70 -13.32
C PHE A 627 -20.60 -6.25 -14.76
N ALA A 628 -20.00 -7.38 -15.15
CA ALA A 628 -19.86 -7.83 -16.53
C ALA A 628 -20.75 -9.03 -16.90
N TYR A 629 -21.41 -9.68 -15.93
CA TYR A 629 -22.25 -10.87 -16.15
C TYR A 629 -23.76 -10.62 -16.01
N THR A 630 -24.25 -9.44 -16.38
CA THR A 630 -25.67 -9.05 -16.31
C THR A 630 -26.61 -9.79 -17.29
N ARG A 631 -26.24 -10.96 -17.83
CA ARG A 631 -27.05 -11.70 -18.82
C ARG A 631 -26.99 -13.23 -18.72
N GLN A 632 -26.88 -13.81 -17.52
CA GLN A 632 -27.23 -15.23 -17.41
C GLN A 632 -28.76 -15.39 -17.45
N PRO A 633 -29.31 -16.32 -18.26
CA PRO A 633 -30.75 -16.55 -18.31
C PRO A 633 -31.27 -17.00 -16.94
N ALA A 634 -32.42 -16.46 -16.54
CA ALA A 634 -33.10 -16.84 -15.30
C ALA A 634 -33.45 -18.33 -15.34
N TYR A 635 -32.65 -19.17 -14.66
CA TYR A 635 -32.96 -20.58 -14.52
C TYR A 635 -34.23 -20.73 -13.67
N PRO A 636 -35.28 -21.42 -14.16
CA PRO A 636 -36.58 -21.50 -13.47
C PRO A 636 -36.53 -22.26 -12.13
N TYR A 637 -35.47 -23.02 -11.90
CA TYR A 637 -35.25 -23.86 -10.72
C TYR A 637 -34.26 -23.26 -9.71
N LEU A 638 -33.88 -21.98 -9.88
CA LEU A 638 -33.01 -21.30 -8.95
C LEU A 638 -33.81 -20.82 -7.74
N GLU A 639 -33.34 -21.14 -6.54
CA GLU A 639 -33.86 -20.59 -5.30
C GLU A 639 -32.75 -19.91 -4.51
N VAL A 640 -33.07 -18.79 -3.86
CA VAL A 640 -32.15 -17.98 -3.06
C VAL A 640 -32.50 -18.06 -1.59
N LEU A 641 -31.50 -18.09 -0.72
CA LEU A 641 -31.71 -18.13 0.73
C LEU A 641 -31.86 -16.72 1.28
N LEU A 642 -32.98 -16.47 1.97
CA LEU A 642 -33.33 -15.18 2.57
C LEU A 642 -33.58 -15.36 4.07
N GLY A 643 -33.11 -14.43 4.87
CA GLY A 643 -33.31 -14.42 6.32
C GLY A 643 -32.33 -13.49 7.03
N PRO A 644 -32.57 -13.15 8.32
CA PRO A 644 -31.73 -12.22 9.06
C PRO A 644 -30.31 -12.79 9.25
N LEU A 645 -29.31 -12.15 8.64
CA LEU A 645 -27.90 -12.59 8.66
C LEU A 645 -27.38 -12.79 10.09
N ASP A 646 -27.78 -11.93 11.02
CA ASP A 646 -27.32 -11.98 12.41
C ASP A 646 -27.79 -13.24 13.15
N SER A 647 -28.78 -13.96 12.62
CA SER A 647 -29.27 -15.25 13.14
C SER A 647 -28.50 -16.47 12.61
N LEU A 648 -27.72 -16.32 11.54
CA LEU A 648 -27.07 -17.42 10.84
C LEU A 648 -25.63 -17.62 11.31
N ARG A 649 -25.23 -18.87 11.52
CA ARG A 649 -23.84 -19.23 11.85
C ARG A 649 -23.36 -20.46 11.09
N TRP A 650 -22.08 -20.47 10.74
CA TRP A 650 -21.37 -21.70 10.38
C TRP A 650 -20.98 -22.45 11.64
N ILE A 651 -21.52 -23.64 11.85
CA ILE A 651 -21.27 -24.47 13.04
C ILE A 651 -20.51 -25.72 12.63
N ASP A 652 -19.42 -26.05 13.33
CA ASP A 652 -18.75 -27.33 13.16
C ASP A 652 -19.77 -28.49 13.25
N ALA A 653 -19.79 -29.36 12.25
CA ALA A 653 -20.75 -30.46 12.13
C ALA A 653 -20.82 -31.33 13.40
N SER A 654 -19.69 -31.53 14.08
CA SER A 654 -19.62 -32.30 15.34
C SER A 654 -20.38 -31.66 16.49
N LEU A 655 -20.59 -30.34 16.45
CA LEU A 655 -21.31 -29.59 17.47
C LEU A 655 -22.81 -29.51 17.17
N VAL A 656 -23.23 -29.54 15.91
CA VAL A 656 -24.64 -29.37 15.49
C VAL A 656 -25.57 -30.38 16.15
N GLN A 657 -25.10 -31.60 16.39
CA GLN A 657 -25.88 -32.66 17.02
C GLN A 657 -26.03 -32.50 18.54
N ASN A 658 -25.31 -31.56 19.16
CA ASN A 658 -25.37 -31.35 20.61
C ASN A 658 -26.70 -30.68 21.00
N PRO A 659 -27.56 -31.33 21.81
CA PRO A 659 -28.88 -30.82 22.15
C PRO A 659 -28.84 -29.50 22.95
N GLY A 660 -27.70 -29.14 23.54
CA GLY A 660 -27.53 -27.88 24.27
C GLY A 660 -27.32 -26.63 23.40
N ILE A 661 -27.21 -26.79 22.08
CA ILE A 661 -26.97 -25.68 21.17
C ILE A 661 -28.29 -25.08 20.68
N ARG A 662 -28.43 -23.75 20.83
CA ARG A 662 -29.60 -22.95 20.39
C ARG A 662 -29.60 -22.68 18.88
N TYR A 663 -29.26 -23.68 18.07
CA TYR A 663 -29.20 -23.55 16.62
C TYR A 663 -29.82 -24.77 15.94
N LYS A 664 -30.47 -24.55 14.80
CA LYS A 664 -31.04 -25.59 13.94
C LYS A 664 -30.41 -25.52 12.56
N PRO A 665 -29.97 -26.66 11.99
CA PRO A 665 -29.31 -26.67 10.71
C PRO A 665 -30.27 -26.27 9.58
N VAL A 666 -29.76 -25.53 8.60
CA VAL A 666 -30.49 -25.08 7.42
C VAL A 666 -30.50 -26.20 6.39
N LEU A 667 -31.70 -26.64 6.01
CA LEU A 667 -31.92 -27.63 4.97
C LEU A 667 -31.57 -27.06 3.60
N ALA A 668 -30.78 -27.78 2.83
CA ALA A 668 -30.54 -27.54 1.41
C ALA A 668 -31.61 -28.24 0.55
N ALA A 669 -32.09 -29.41 0.95
CA ALA A 669 -33.17 -30.14 0.30
C ALA A 669 -33.76 -31.24 1.21
N VAL A 670 -34.91 -31.77 0.79
CA VAL A 670 -35.42 -33.08 1.21
C VAL A 670 -35.60 -33.90 -0.06
N ASP A 671 -34.98 -35.08 -0.11
CA ASP A 671 -35.03 -35.93 -1.30
C ASP A 671 -36.38 -36.69 -1.41
N THR A 672 -36.52 -37.52 -2.45
CA THR A 672 -37.75 -38.32 -2.65
C THR A 672 -37.94 -39.42 -1.61
N GLY A 673 -36.88 -39.84 -0.91
CA GLY A 673 -36.92 -40.80 0.19
C GLY A 673 -37.25 -40.15 1.55
N GLY A 674 -37.31 -38.81 1.60
CA GLY A 674 -37.48 -38.06 2.84
C GLY A 674 -36.17 -37.78 3.58
N GLU A 675 -35.02 -38.14 2.99
CA GLU A 675 -33.70 -37.85 3.54
C GLU A 675 -33.40 -36.36 3.46
N ARG A 676 -32.80 -35.85 4.54
CA ARG A 676 -32.55 -34.43 4.72
C ARG A 676 -31.12 -34.10 4.33
N HIS A 677 -31.00 -33.15 3.42
CA HIS A 677 -29.72 -32.56 3.04
C HIS A 677 -29.62 -31.16 3.61
N TYR A 678 -28.44 -30.80 4.11
CA TYR A 678 -28.18 -29.53 4.78
C TYR A 678 -27.16 -28.70 4.00
N VAL A 679 -27.13 -27.40 4.26
CA VAL A 679 -26.13 -26.49 3.67
C VAL A 679 -24.82 -26.65 4.45
N GLY A 680 -23.82 -27.25 3.81
CA GLY A 680 -22.48 -27.44 4.36
C GLY A 680 -21.44 -26.57 3.68
N CYS A 681 -20.32 -26.36 4.36
CA CYS A 681 -19.11 -25.81 3.76
C CYS A 681 -17.85 -26.44 4.37
N ALA A 682 -16.76 -26.38 3.62
CA ALA A 682 -15.43 -26.76 4.07
C ALA A 682 -14.38 -25.89 3.38
N LEU A 683 -13.20 -25.80 3.98
CA LEU A 683 -12.05 -25.17 3.34
C LEU A 683 -11.42 -26.16 2.36
N ALA A 684 -11.22 -25.73 1.12
CA ALA A 684 -10.57 -26.50 0.07
C ALA A 684 -9.40 -25.70 -0.51
N ASP A 685 -8.27 -26.34 -0.81
CA ASP A 685 -7.19 -25.70 -1.56
C ASP A 685 -7.35 -25.97 -3.05
N LEU A 686 -7.45 -24.89 -3.83
CA LEU A 686 -7.54 -24.95 -5.30
C LEU A 686 -6.18 -24.82 -5.98
N GLY A 687 -5.08 -24.89 -5.24
CA GLY A 687 -3.72 -24.61 -5.72
C GLY A 687 -3.44 -23.12 -5.93
N LEU A 688 -4.48 -22.28 -5.95
CA LEU A 688 -4.40 -20.81 -5.97
C LEU A 688 -4.61 -20.19 -4.58
N GLY A 689 -4.85 -21.03 -3.56
CA GLY A 689 -5.21 -20.63 -2.22
C GLY A 689 -6.38 -21.44 -1.68
N LYS A 690 -6.56 -21.32 -0.37
CA LYS A 690 -7.66 -21.96 0.35
C LYS A 690 -8.94 -21.13 0.17
N VAL A 691 -10.00 -21.75 -0.31
CA VAL A 691 -11.32 -21.13 -0.47
C VAL A 691 -12.35 -21.92 0.34
N ILE A 692 -13.43 -21.25 0.73
CA ILE A 692 -14.59 -21.94 1.30
C ILE A 692 -15.46 -22.42 0.15
N GLU A 693 -15.60 -23.72 0.05
CA GLU A 693 -16.56 -24.34 -0.86
C GLU A 693 -17.85 -24.66 -0.11
N ILE A 694 -18.98 -24.41 -0.77
CA ILE A 694 -20.32 -24.63 -0.23
C ILE A 694 -20.98 -25.75 -1.01
N PHE A 695 -21.56 -26.72 -0.30
CA PHE A 695 -22.15 -27.92 -0.87
C PHE A 695 -23.33 -28.40 -0.03
N ALA A 696 -24.06 -29.40 -0.52
CA ALA A 696 -25.09 -30.10 0.25
C ALA A 696 -24.45 -31.28 1.01
N VAL A 697 -24.77 -31.43 2.30
CA VAL A 697 -24.31 -32.55 3.15
C VAL A 697 -25.49 -33.39 3.60
N GLY A 698 -25.27 -34.70 3.79
CA GLY A 698 -26.26 -35.62 4.35
C GLY A 698 -26.54 -35.38 5.84
N GLN A 699 -27.43 -36.18 6.41
CA GLN A 699 -27.80 -36.10 7.83
C GLN A 699 -26.67 -36.49 8.80
N ASP A 700 -25.71 -37.27 8.32
CA ASP A 700 -24.47 -37.60 9.03
C ASP A 700 -23.45 -36.45 9.01
N PHE A 701 -23.71 -35.39 8.24
CA PHE A 701 -22.82 -34.25 8.00
C PHE A 701 -21.42 -34.64 7.50
N SER A 702 -21.31 -35.81 6.85
CA SER A 702 -20.06 -36.24 6.25
C SER A 702 -19.75 -35.43 5.00
N LEU A 703 -18.46 -35.39 4.65
CA LEU A 703 -18.02 -34.77 3.41
C LEU A 703 -18.44 -35.66 2.24
N PRO A 704 -19.15 -35.14 1.21
CA PRO A 704 -19.51 -35.95 0.05
C PRO A 704 -18.28 -36.53 -0.66
N ASP A 705 -18.33 -37.80 -1.07
CA ASP A 705 -17.23 -38.47 -1.77
C ASP A 705 -16.80 -37.71 -3.04
N SER A 706 -17.77 -37.15 -3.77
CA SER A 706 -17.53 -36.34 -4.97
C SER A 706 -16.77 -35.05 -4.67
N PHE A 707 -16.86 -34.53 -3.45
CA PHE A 707 -16.09 -33.38 -3.02
C PHE A 707 -14.69 -33.80 -2.56
N ALA A 708 -14.60 -34.85 -1.75
CA ALA A 708 -13.33 -35.39 -1.24
C ALA A 708 -12.38 -35.84 -2.36
N SER A 709 -12.91 -36.33 -3.49
CA SER A 709 -12.09 -36.77 -4.63
C SER A 709 -11.52 -35.62 -5.46
N ASN A 710 -12.12 -34.43 -5.40
CA ASN A 710 -11.80 -33.31 -6.29
C ASN A 710 -10.93 -32.24 -5.64
N TYR A 711 -10.85 -32.23 -4.30
CA TYR A 711 -10.22 -31.14 -3.55
C TYR A 711 -9.42 -31.66 -2.36
N ASP A 712 -8.28 -31.01 -2.11
CA ASP A 712 -7.58 -31.17 -0.84
C ASP A 712 -8.32 -30.36 0.23
N VAL A 713 -9.16 -31.05 1.00
CA VAL A 713 -10.02 -30.44 2.03
C VAL A 713 -9.26 -30.29 3.33
N PHE A 714 -9.34 -29.10 3.93
CA PHE A 714 -8.70 -28.75 5.18
C PHE A 714 -9.72 -28.52 6.28
N GLY A 715 -9.56 -29.24 7.40
CA GLY A 715 -10.36 -29.02 8.60
C GLY A 715 -11.76 -29.65 8.58
N PRO A 716 -12.60 -29.35 9.59
CA PRO A 716 -13.91 -29.97 9.73
C PRO A 716 -14.96 -29.35 8.80
N VAL A 717 -15.96 -30.16 8.44
CA VAL A 717 -17.18 -29.70 7.77
C VAL A 717 -17.95 -28.78 8.71
N HIS A 718 -18.41 -27.64 8.20
CA HIS A 718 -19.30 -26.73 8.91
C HIS A 718 -20.68 -26.75 8.26
N VAL A 719 -21.73 -26.66 9.07
CA VAL A 719 -23.12 -26.62 8.62
C VAL A 719 -23.68 -25.23 8.90
N LEU A 720 -24.38 -24.65 7.94
CA LEU A 720 -25.11 -23.41 8.15
C LEU A 720 -26.29 -23.71 9.08
N ALA A 721 -26.42 -22.95 10.16
CA ALA A 721 -27.50 -23.11 11.11
C ALA A 721 -28.08 -21.76 11.52
N THR A 722 -29.38 -21.75 11.81
CA THR A 722 -30.09 -20.59 12.33
C THR A 722 -30.29 -20.67 13.84
N ARG A 723 -30.16 -19.53 14.50
CA ARG A 723 -30.41 -19.38 15.93
C ARG A 723 -31.89 -19.64 16.24
N THR A 724 -32.14 -20.36 17.33
CA THR A 724 -33.48 -20.51 17.90
C THR A 724 -33.74 -19.43 18.95
N SER A 725 -34.95 -18.89 18.94
CA SER A 725 -35.48 -18.08 20.04
C SER A 725 -35.45 -18.84 21.37
N PRO A 726 -35.60 -18.15 22.52
CA PRO A 726 -35.72 -18.80 23.83
C PRO A 726 -36.85 -19.85 23.90
N ASN A 727 -37.87 -19.71 23.06
CA ASN A 727 -39.00 -20.64 22.96
C ASN A 727 -38.71 -21.85 22.05
N GLY A 728 -37.48 -21.98 21.55
CA GLY A 728 -37.06 -23.07 20.66
C GLY A 728 -37.46 -22.88 19.19
N GLN A 729 -38.21 -21.82 18.84
CA GLN A 729 -38.58 -21.54 17.45
C GLN A 729 -37.36 -21.05 16.66
N PRO A 730 -37.06 -21.63 15.48
CA PRO A 730 -35.99 -21.15 14.61
C PRO A 730 -36.31 -19.74 14.07
N SER A 731 -35.28 -19.02 13.62
CA SER A 731 -35.49 -17.73 12.97
C SER A 731 -36.11 -17.93 11.59
N GLU A 732 -36.83 -16.90 11.12
CA GLU A 732 -37.50 -16.86 9.83
C GLU A 732 -36.51 -16.83 8.67
N ILE A 733 -36.18 -18.03 8.16
CA ILE A 733 -35.26 -18.21 7.02
C ILE A 733 -35.96 -19.05 5.96
N TYR A 734 -35.90 -18.60 4.71
CA TYR A 734 -36.64 -19.20 3.61
C TYR A 734 -35.78 -19.36 2.36
N TRP A 735 -35.98 -20.48 1.66
CA TRP A 735 -35.66 -20.58 0.25
C TRP A 735 -36.76 -19.90 -0.55
N CYS A 736 -36.41 -18.87 -1.31
CA CYS A 736 -37.31 -18.16 -2.20
C CYS A 736 -37.02 -18.58 -3.64
N ASN A 737 -38.03 -19.07 -4.35
CA ASN A 737 -37.97 -19.22 -5.79
C ASN A 737 -38.44 -17.92 -6.44
N PRO A 738 -37.55 -17.11 -7.06
CA PRO A 738 -37.94 -15.80 -7.58
C PRO A 738 -38.97 -15.88 -8.71
N LYS A 739 -39.01 -16.99 -9.46
CA LYS A 739 -39.95 -17.14 -10.58
C LYS A 739 -41.35 -17.50 -10.14
N THR A 740 -41.46 -18.44 -9.20
CA THR A 740 -42.75 -18.95 -8.71
C THR A 740 -43.26 -18.21 -7.48
N GLN A 741 -42.41 -17.38 -6.86
CA GLN A 741 -42.66 -16.71 -5.57
C GLN A 741 -42.94 -17.69 -4.42
N ARG A 742 -42.52 -18.94 -4.58
CA ARG A 742 -42.66 -19.93 -3.53
C ARG A 742 -41.62 -19.69 -2.44
N PHE A 743 -42.06 -19.68 -1.20
CA PHE A 743 -41.21 -19.62 -0.02
C PHE A 743 -41.27 -20.96 0.71
N THR A 744 -40.10 -21.56 0.94
CA THR A 744 -39.98 -22.79 1.72
C THR A 744 -39.14 -22.50 2.94
N HIS A 745 -39.70 -22.70 4.13
CA HIS A 745 -38.99 -22.46 5.38
C HIS A 745 -37.78 -23.39 5.49
N ALA A 746 -36.60 -22.80 5.66
CA ALA A 746 -35.32 -23.47 5.45
C ALA A 746 -34.93 -24.42 6.60
N VAL A 747 -35.75 -24.54 7.66
CA VAL A 747 -35.55 -25.49 8.76
C VAL A 747 -36.65 -26.55 8.82
N SER A 748 -37.93 -26.16 8.70
CA SER A 748 -39.05 -27.11 8.74
C SER A 748 -39.35 -27.76 7.40
N TRP A 749 -38.87 -27.17 6.30
CA TRP A 749 -39.20 -27.55 4.93
C TRP A 749 -40.65 -27.34 4.51
N GLU A 750 -41.42 -26.61 5.30
CA GLU A 750 -42.80 -26.29 5.00
C GLU A 750 -42.89 -25.12 4.03
N GLU A 751 -43.84 -25.17 3.11
CA GLU A 751 -44.20 -24.03 2.28
C GLU A 751 -44.88 -22.97 3.16
N ALA A 752 -44.50 -21.71 2.99
CA ALA A 752 -44.98 -20.60 3.79
C ALA A 752 -45.46 -19.46 2.89
N ASP A 753 -46.37 -18.64 3.41
CA ASP A 753 -46.74 -17.37 2.80
C ASP A 753 -45.53 -16.42 2.80
N VAL A 754 -45.57 -15.40 1.93
CA VAL A 754 -44.51 -14.38 1.84
C VAL A 754 -44.40 -13.65 3.19
N PRO A 755 -43.26 -13.73 3.89
CA PRO A 755 -43.07 -13.03 5.16
C PRO A 755 -43.20 -11.52 5.01
N ASP A 756 -43.84 -10.87 5.99
CA ASP A 756 -44.15 -9.43 5.97
C ASP A 756 -42.89 -8.55 5.77
N TRP A 757 -41.75 -9.00 6.29
CA TRP A 757 -40.48 -8.26 6.19
C TRP A 757 -39.85 -8.30 4.81
N ILE A 758 -40.17 -9.29 3.97
CA ILE A 758 -39.63 -9.36 2.60
C ILE A 758 -40.11 -8.17 1.77
N TRP A 759 -41.32 -7.67 2.05
CA TRP A 759 -41.86 -6.49 1.39
C TRP A 759 -41.14 -5.19 1.79
N GLN A 760 -40.37 -5.21 2.88
CA GLN A 760 -39.79 -4.00 3.49
C GLN A 760 -38.31 -3.80 3.15
N GLY A 761 -37.60 -4.82 2.65
CA GLY A 761 -36.18 -4.67 2.28
C GLY A 761 -35.65 -5.80 1.40
N TYR A 762 -35.10 -5.45 0.23
CA TYR A 762 -34.48 -6.41 -0.69
C TYR A 762 -33.24 -5.85 -1.39
N CYS A 763 -32.22 -6.70 -1.56
CA CYS A 763 -30.99 -6.37 -2.30
C CYS A 763 -31.31 -6.08 -3.77
N GLN A 764 -30.93 -4.87 -4.25
CA GLN A 764 -31.12 -4.49 -5.65
C GLN A 764 -30.42 -5.43 -6.63
N GLU A 765 -29.32 -6.10 -6.26
CA GLU A 765 -28.63 -7.06 -7.15
C GLU A 765 -29.42 -8.36 -7.30
N CYS A 766 -29.95 -8.91 -6.20
CA CYS A 766 -30.84 -10.06 -6.23
C CYS A 766 -32.17 -9.75 -6.94
N TRP A 767 -32.61 -8.49 -6.89
CA TRP A 767 -33.86 -8.03 -7.46
C TRP A 767 -33.75 -7.58 -8.93
N ALA A 768 -32.65 -6.91 -9.32
CA ALA A 768 -32.42 -6.47 -10.71
C ALA A 768 -32.30 -7.66 -11.67
N PHE A 769 -32.01 -8.84 -11.15
CA PHE A 769 -32.05 -10.10 -11.89
C PHE A 769 -33.48 -10.59 -12.19
N HIS A 770 -34.52 -10.09 -11.52
CA HIS A 770 -35.86 -10.68 -11.57
C HIS A 770 -37.01 -9.65 -11.59
N SER A 771 -37.91 -9.81 -12.54
CA SER A 771 -39.03 -8.94 -12.92
C SER A 771 -40.15 -8.82 -11.87
N PHE A 772 -39.84 -8.52 -10.60
CA PHE A 772 -40.81 -8.41 -9.51
C PHE A 772 -41.64 -7.12 -9.51
N GLN A 773 -41.43 -6.20 -10.47
CA GLN A 773 -42.16 -4.94 -10.55
C GLN A 773 -43.70 -5.10 -10.70
N GLN A 774 -44.19 -6.28 -11.09
CA GLN A 774 -45.63 -6.53 -11.26
C GLN A 774 -46.37 -6.95 -9.97
N MET A 775 -45.68 -7.07 -8.83
CA MET A 775 -46.23 -7.62 -7.58
C MET A 775 -46.51 -6.60 -6.49
N ARG A 776 -46.69 -5.30 -6.79
CA ARG A 776 -47.41 -4.48 -5.81
C ARG A 776 -48.80 -5.12 -5.69
N PRO A 777 -49.26 -5.48 -4.48
CA PRO A 777 -50.65 -5.84 -4.31
C PRO A 777 -51.43 -4.63 -4.81
N VAL A 778 -52.21 -4.79 -5.88
CA VAL A 778 -53.33 -3.91 -6.13
C VAL A 778 -54.12 -3.93 -4.83
N GLN A 779 -54.12 -2.80 -4.11
CA GLN A 779 -54.74 -2.66 -2.80
C GLN A 779 -56.15 -3.30 -2.84
N ARG A 780 -56.30 -4.49 -2.24
CA ARG A 780 -57.60 -5.05 -1.89
C ARG A 780 -58.16 -4.27 -0.69
N HIS A 781 -58.41 -2.98 -0.90
CA HIS A 781 -59.05 -2.10 0.08
C HIS A 781 -60.51 -1.78 -0.25
N ILE A 782 -61.11 -2.45 -1.24
CA ILE A 782 -62.53 -2.31 -1.55
C ILE A 782 -63.10 -3.71 -1.73
N GLU A 783 -63.63 -4.30 -0.66
CA GLU A 783 -64.65 -5.39 -0.73
C GLU A 783 -65.14 -5.86 0.66
N LYS A 784 -64.53 -5.43 1.77
CA LYS A 784 -65.09 -5.68 3.12
C LYS A 784 -65.94 -4.53 3.70
N GLY A 785 -66.36 -3.58 2.87
CA GLY A 785 -67.07 -2.36 3.29
C GLY A 785 -68.53 -2.22 2.85
N THR A 786 -69.10 -3.17 2.10
CA THR A 786 -70.43 -3.01 1.47
C THR A 786 -71.37 -4.20 1.70
N GLU A 787 -71.42 -4.74 2.91
CA GLU A 787 -72.48 -5.70 3.31
C GLU A 787 -73.30 -5.29 4.54
N ASN A 788 -73.10 -4.09 5.12
CA ASN A 788 -73.86 -3.66 6.31
C ASN A 788 -74.49 -2.26 6.18
N LEU A 789 -75.11 -1.95 5.04
CA LEU A 789 -76.03 -0.80 4.90
C LEU A 789 -77.29 -1.20 4.12
N SER A 790 -78.04 -2.17 4.65
CA SER A 790 -79.44 -2.41 4.26
C SER A 790 -80.23 -3.11 5.37
N SER A 791 -80.33 -2.49 6.55
CA SER A 791 -81.41 -2.73 7.53
C SER A 791 -81.24 -1.82 8.77
N ASN A 792 -81.79 -0.61 8.68
CA ASN A 792 -82.50 0.18 9.70
C ASN A 792 -82.50 1.67 9.36
#